data_AF-A0A7X8QST3-F1
#
_entry.id   AF-A0A7X8QST3-F1
#
_cell.length_a   1.000
_cell.length_b   1.000
_cell.length_c   1.000
_cell.angle_alpha   90.00
_cell.angle_beta   90.00
_cell.angle_gamma   90.00
#
_symmetry.space_group_name_H-M   'P 1'
#
loop_
_entity.id
_entity.type
_entity.pdbx_description
1 polymer ?
#
loop_
_entity_poly.entity_id
_entity_poly.type
_entity_poly.pdbx_seq_one_letter_code
_entity_poly.pdbx_strand_id
1 'polypeptide(L)'
;MTLRRSEAIIRYTTEKPVPLALKTYDRTLYPGMPVVISPDEINAGSTGGITGGESIPIYTKHLNLVSGPGENTTPDTPEVTVAQPGDYTLELVVVNDAGNIATSKLCTVTVFVVYPPAVTNSGATAWGHSSAILHGEVLDIGGDTPITRFDYWLTGSDTTNTLSMGYQSGEFSAKLSGLMPNTSYTYQIVLSNAAAVIYSTTTDFNTHGSNATLYVSQSGTHTAGKDWATAYSNLPTVWEIAEPGDTILLAGQTFAGGAQNPAQADDAVFIWKNGKDVVLRGGYQASPALAPTGHPGPRDADLWPTVLTKTGGVARIFSFLSASNCIIDTVTITDGYYNIAPYRGAGAYLNNCRDVAFQNCRFIGNTVRAAVYSVTPSGSGLYLADSTVTLTDTLIIDNLTQAASPGGKEAHGGGVYVDGTSSLSVSNSRLKRNRTEGHSGIGRGGGFYVAVGGRLDIDAVIMCENSAWDNHSSNSGCGGAIANNGVMHLRSSLLYNNLTKNQYSDGIWSGGSATVSTIESSTIADNNNGVGILCESGMIALTNSIVWGHTTDLAGFPNNGSSLLTTVSHSLFATPEGMEWVNGCLSQDPHFVDPAIGNYRPATGRKTAPGPLSPAFEAGINLPWMTNARDLDGNRRAVNIVDIGAYEAPPAPGSVILLR
;
A
#
# COMPACT_ATOMS: atom_id res chain seq x y z
N MET A 1 -70.61 66.39 -32.80
CA MET A 1 -69.31 66.11 -33.43
C MET A 1 -68.29 67.07 -32.83
N THR A 2 -67.56 66.62 -31.82
CA THR A 2 -66.69 67.48 -30.99
C THR A 2 -65.31 67.52 -31.66
N LEU A 3 -64.94 68.66 -32.26
CA LEU A 3 -63.60 68.89 -32.78
C LEU A 3 -62.61 68.96 -31.60
N ARG A 4 -61.71 67.98 -31.49
CA ARG A 4 -60.51 68.10 -30.65
C ARG A 4 -59.49 68.92 -31.43
N ARG A 5 -59.17 70.14 -30.98
CA ARG A 5 -57.97 70.86 -31.42
C ARG A 5 -56.77 70.25 -30.71
N SER A 6 -55.78 69.74 -31.43
CA SER A 6 -54.46 69.51 -30.85
C SER A 6 -53.67 70.82 -30.92
N GLU A 7 -53.15 71.27 -29.80
CA GLU A 7 -52.13 72.32 -29.76
C GLU A 7 -50.77 71.64 -29.95
N ALA A 8 -49.95 72.15 -30.88
CA ALA A 8 -48.58 71.71 -31.07
C ALA A 8 -47.65 72.91 -30.89
N ILE A 9 -46.64 72.78 -30.04
CA ILE A 9 -45.61 73.80 -29.83
C ILE A 9 -44.34 73.33 -30.53
N ILE A 10 -43.88 74.10 -31.52
CA ILE A 10 -42.55 73.90 -32.11
C ILE A 10 -41.55 74.68 -31.24
N ARG A 11 -40.59 73.99 -30.63
CA ARG A 11 -39.50 74.60 -29.86
C ARG A 11 -38.19 74.42 -30.63
N TYR A 12 -37.49 75.52 -30.87
CA TYR A 12 -36.10 75.50 -31.35
C TYR A 12 -35.17 75.53 -30.14
N THR A 13 -34.10 74.73 -30.15
CA THR A 13 -33.14 74.67 -29.05
C THR A 13 -31.73 74.45 -29.61
N THR A 14 -30.75 75.08 -28.97
CA THR A 14 -29.32 74.87 -29.21
C THR A 14 -28.68 74.00 -28.13
N GLU A 15 -29.49 73.39 -27.26
CA GLU A 15 -29.00 72.49 -26.21
C GLU A 15 -28.42 71.22 -26.86
N LYS A 16 -27.14 71.00 -26.61
CA LYS A 16 -26.40 69.88 -27.18
C LYS A 16 -26.72 68.57 -26.44
N PRO A 17 -26.65 67.42 -27.13
CA PRO A 17 -26.65 66.14 -26.45
C PRO A 17 -25.44 66.01 -25.50
N VAL A 18 -25.54 65.11 -24.53
CA VAL A 18 -24.46 64.75 -23.59
C VAL A 18 -23.97 63.35 -23.93
N PRO A 19 -22.96 63.21 -24.81
CA PRO A 19 -22.42 61.92 -25.21
C PRO A 19 -21.54 61.34 -24.09
N LEU A 20 -21.72 60.05 -23.81
CA LEU A 20 -20.96 59.31 -22.81
C LEU A 20 -20.55 57.95 -23.39
N ALA A 21 -19.25 57.76 -23.57
CA ALA A 21 -18.66 56.52 -24.08
C ALA A 21 -17.88 55.78 -22.98
N LEU A 22 -17.74 54.46 -23.11
CA LEU A 22 -16.84 53.64 -22.31
C LEU A 22 -15.39 54.13 -22.48
N LYS A 23 -14.57 53.92 -21.46
CA LYS A 23 -13.13 54.24 -21.53
C LYS A 23 -12.37 53.23 -22.39
N THR A 24 -12.68 51.96 -22.23
CA THR A 24 -12.08 50.84 -22.96
C THR A 24 -13.15 49.83 -23.36
N TYR A 25 -12.92 49.13 -24.46
CA TYR A 25 -13.77 48.05 -24.94
C TYR A 25 -12.93 47.04 -25.73
N ASP A 26 -13.23 45.75 -25.63
CA ASP A 26 -12.42 44.72 -26.28
C ASP A 26 -13.23 44.01 -27.36
N ARG A 27 -12.58 43.74 -28.50
CA ARG A 27 -13.19 43.03 -29.62
C ARG A 27 -12.27 41.98 -30.20
N THR A 28 -12.86 40.83 -30.47
CA THR A 28 -12.19 39.72 -31.14
C THR A 28 -12.25 39.89 -32.65
N LEU A 29 -11.09 39.84 -33.30
CA LEU A 29 -10.95 39.76 -34.74
C LEU A 29 -10.81 38.29 -35.16
N TYR A 30 -11.81 37.79 -35.89
CA TYR A 30 -11.75 36.48 -36.51
C TYR A 30 -11.02 36.56 -37.86
N PRO A 31 -10.14 35.59 -38.19
CA PRO A 31 -9.45 35.59 -39.48
C PRO A 31 -10.41 35.72 -40.67
N GLY A 32 -10.20 36.75 -41.49
CA GLY A 32 -11.02 37.04 -42.68
C GLY A 32 -12.35 37.74 -42.44
N MET A 33 -12.70 38.05 -41.18
CA MET A 33 -13.95 38.72 -40.81
C MET A 33 -13.64 40.04 -40.10
N PRO A 34 -13.82 41.20 -40.76
CA PRO A 34 -13.65 42.51 -40.13
C PRO A 34 -14.52 42.68 -38.88
N VAL A 35 -14.00 43.40 -37.89
CA VAL A 35 -14.74 43.77 -36.69
C VAL A 35 -15.58 45.00 -36.98
N VAL A 36 -16.90 44.85 -36.90
CA VAL A 36 -17.84 45.98 -36.89
C VAL A 36 -18.07 46.39 -35.44
N ILE A 37 -17.90 47.68 -35.14
CA ILE A 37 -18.13 48.28 -33.84
C ILE A 37 -19.30 49.24 -33.99
N SER A 38 -20.37 48.99 -33.24
CA SER A 38 -21.58 49.79 -33.25
C SER A 38 -21.52 50.90 -32.21
N PRO A 39 -22.18 52.05 -32.45
CA PRO A 39 -22.26 53.14 -31.48
C PRO A 39 -22.79 52.72 -30.11
N ASP A 40 -23.69 51.74 -30.07
CA ASP A 40 -24.31 51.25 -28.84
C ASP A 40 -23.38 50.40 -27.97
N GLU A 41 -22.43 49.66 -28.57
CA GLU A 41 -21.46 48.83 -27.84
C GLU A 41 -20.55 49.67 -26.92
N ILE A 42 -20.22 50.90 -27.32
CA ILE A 42 -19.39 51.80 -26.51
C ILE A 42 -20.19 52.88 -25.79
N ASN A 43 -21.50 53.00 -26.01
CA ASN A 43 -22.34 54.01 -25.38
C ASN A 43 -22.61 53.68 -23.90
N ALA A 44 -22.11 54.50 -23.00
CA ALA A 44 -22.23 54.33 -21.55
C ALA A 44 -23.35 55.17 -20.92
N GLY A 45 -24.37 55.53 -21.69
CA GLY A 45 -25.55 56.26 -21.21
C GLY A 45 -25.67 57.70 -21.70
N SER A 46 -25.36 57.95 -22.98
CA SER A 46 -25.55 59.27 -23.60
C SER A 46 -27.00 59.76 -23.48
N THR A 47 -27.20 61.08 -23.35
CA THR A 47 -28.54 61.71 -23.35
C THR A 47 -28.67 62.74 -24.48
N GLY A 48 -29.90 63.03 -24.92
CA GLY A 48 -30.15 64.04 -25.94
C GLY A 48 -30.08 65.49 -25.43
N GLY A 49 -29.81 65.71 -24.14
CA GLY A 49 -29.89 67.01 -23.49
C GLY A 49 -31.30 67.30 -22.93
N ILE A 50 -31.50 68.48 -22.33
CA ILE A 50 -32.76 68.87 -21.70
C ILE A 50 -33.18 70.24 -22.26
N THR A 51 -34.43 70.39 -22.69
CA THR A 51 -34.99 71.69 -23.10
C THR A 51 -36.34 71.95 -22.46
N GLY A 52 -36.49 73.10 -21.81
CA GLY A 52 -37.74 73.49 -21.15
C GLY A 52 -38.25 72.47 -20.12
N GLY A 53 -37.34 71.78 -19.42
CA GLY A 53 -37.63 70.78 -18.39
C GLY A 53 -37.78 69.34 -18.88
N GLU A 54 -37.82 69.10 -20.19
CA GLU A 54 -38.02 67.78 -20.79
C GLU A 54 -36.74 67.26 -21.45
N SER A 55 -36.52 65.93 -21.44
CA SER A 55 -35.41 65.30 -22.17
C SER A 55 -35.65 65.40 -23.68
N ILE A 56 -34.63 65.80 -24.42
CA ILE A 56 -34.64 65.67 -25.88
C ILE A 56 -34.29 64.21 -26.20
N PRO A 57 -35.04 63.51 -27.07
CA PRO A 57 -34.64 62.19 -27.54
C PRO A 57 -33.35 62.25 -28.37
N ILE A 58 -32.62 61.13 -28.40
CA ILE A 58 -31.49 60.95 -29.32
C ILE A 58 -32.06 60.52 -30.67
N TYR A 59 -31.71 61.28 -31.71
CA TYR A 59 -32.09 61.00 -33.09
C TYR A 59 -31.23 59.89 -33.69
N THR A 60 -29.89 60.03 -33.57
CA THR A 60 -28.94 59.04 -34.07
C THR A 60 -27.61 59.09 -33.32
N LYS A 61 -26.83 58.02 -33.43
CA LYS A 61 -25.48 57.88 -32.89
C LYS A 61 -24.57 57.33 -33.98
N HIS A 62 -23.35 57.84 -34.08
CA HIS A 62 -22.37 57.41 -35.07
C HIS A 62 -20.99 57.33 -34.41
N LEU A 63 -20.10 56.48 -34.92
CA LEU A 63 -18.73 56.37 -34.47
C LEU A 63 -17.78 57.04 -35.45
N ASN A 64 -16.84 57.80 -34.91
CA ASN A 64 -15.69 58.30 -35.65
C ASN A 64 -14.44 57.54 -35.21
N LEU A 65 -13.71 56.98 -36.18
CA LEU A 65 -12.36 56.47 -35.97
C LEU A 65 -11.39 57.66 -35.90
N VAL A 66 -10.72 57.85 -34.76
CA VAL A 66 -9.74 58.92 -34.54
C VAL A 66 -8.33 58.45 -34.92
N SER A 67 -7.96 57.25 -34.48
CA SER A 67 -6.66 56.64 -34.79
C SER A 67 -6.71 55.13 -34.57
N GLY A 68 -5.80 54.40 -35.21
CA GLY A 68 -5.66 52.96 -35.03
C GLY A 68 -4.70 52.35 -36.06
N PRO A 69 -4.45 51.04 -35.99
CA PRO A 69 -3.54 50.36 -36.91
C PRO A 69 -4.09 50.23 -38.34
N GLY A 70 -5.41 50.32 -38.53
CA GLY A 70 -6.05 50.25 -39.85
C GLY A 70 -7.13 51.32 -40.05
N GLU A 71 -7.64 51.41 -41.27
CA GLU A 71 -8.68 52.37 -41.65
C GLU A 71 -10.09 51.84 -41.36
N ASN A 72 -11.05 52.76 -41.19
CA ASN A 72 -12.48 52.42 -41.15
C ASN A 72 -12.96 52.08 -42.58
N THR A 73 -13.36 50.85 -42.83
CA THR A 73 -13.84 50.41 -44.15
C THR A 73 -15.31 50.74 -44.40
N THR A 74 -16.02 51.27 -43.41
CA THR A 74 -17.43 51.71 -43.50
C THR A 74 -17.58 53.16 -43.02
N PRO A 75 -16.92 54.15 -43.67
CA PRO A 75 -16.95 55.54 -43.20
C PRO A 75 -18.31 56.22 -43.33
N ASP A 76 -19.19 55.71 -44.20
CA ASP A 76 -20.51 56.30 -44.47
C ASP A 76 -21.64 55.69 -43.60
N THR A 77 -21.30 54.76 -42.70
CA THR A 77 -22.26 54.12 -41.80
C THR A 77 -22.08 54.63 -40.37
N PRO A 78 -23.09 54.48 -39.50
CA PRO A 78 -22.94 54.75 -38.07
C PRO A 78 -21.83 53.95 -37.37
N GLU A 79 -21.50 52.76 -37.88
CA GLU A 79 -20.51 51.85 -37.34
C GLU A 79 -19.07 52.14 -37.83
N VAL A 80 -18.09 51.72 -37.05
CA VAL A 80 -16.68 51.64 -37.48
C VAL A 80 -16.33 50.18 -37.75
N THR A 81 -15.90 49.88 -38.97
CA THR A 81 -15.45 48.54 -39.37
C THR A 81 -13.94 48.51 -39.58
N VAL A 82 -13.25 47.63 -38.86
CA VAL A 82 -11.78 47.53 -38.88
C VAL A 82 -11.32 46.08 -39.05
N ALA A 83 -10.18 45.87 -39.71
CA ALA A 83 -9.71 44.53 -40.09
C ALA A 83 -8.29 44.18 -39.60
N GLN A 84 -7.65 45.06 -38.82
CA GLN A 84 -6.30 44.81 -38.27
C GLN A 84 -6.37 44.70 -36.75
N PRO A 85 -5.52 43.87 -36.12
CA PRO A 85 -5.40 43.84 -34.67
C PRO A 85 -4.63 45.07 -34.14
N GLY A 86 -4.98 45.50 -32.93
CA GLY A 86 -4.36 46.58 -32.17
C GLY A 86 -5.39 47.54 -31.58
N ASP A 87 -4.90 48.63 -31.01
CA ASP A 87 -5.74 49.60 -30.29
C ASP A 87 -6.29 50.66 -31.25
N TYR A 88 -7.62 50.77 -31.31
CA TYR A 88 -8.34 51.80 -32.05
C TYR A 88 -8.91 52.83 -31.08
N THR A 89 -8.75 54.10 -31.39
CA THR A 89 -9.34 55.20 -30.62
C THR A 89 -10.58 55.71 -31.34
N LEU A 90 -11.74 55.62 -30.69
CA LEU A 90 -13.03 56.01 -31.25
C LEU A 90 -13.68 57.15 -30.45
N GLU A 91 -14.47 57.98 -31.13
CA GLU A 91 -15.38 58.94 -30.53
C GLU A 91 -16.83 58.61 -30.88
N LEU A 92 -17.73 58.68 -29.89
CA LEU A 92 -19.17 58.56 -30.09
C LEU A 92 -19.76 59.94 -30.40
N VAL A 93 -20.31 60.09 -31.59
CA VAL A 93 -21.07 61.25 -32.04
C VAL A 93 -22.54 61.03 -31.73
N VAL A 94 -23.17 61.95 -31.01
CA VAL A 94 -24.60 61.88 -30.69
C VAL A 94 -25.31 63.07 -31.32
N VAL A 95 -26.44 62.79 -31.97
CA VAL A 95 -27.35 63.81 -32.54
C VAL A 95 -28.70 63.69 -31.84
N ASN A 96 -29.22 64.80 -31.31
CA ASN A 96 -30.56 64.83 -30.72
C ASN A 96 -31.65 65.15 -31.76
N ASP A 97 -32.93 64.95 -31.42
CA ASP A 97 -34.08 65.21 -32.33
C ASP A 97 -34.18 66.67 -32.81
N ALA A 98 -33.50 67.60 -32.13
CA ALA A 98 -33.41 68.99 -32.55
C ALA A 98 -32.28 69.25 -33.58
N GLY A 99 -31.50 68.21 -33.94
CA GLY A 99 -30.39 68.28 -34.88
C GLY A 99 -29.06 68.77 -34.29
N ASN A 100 -28.97 68.93 -32.96
CA ASN A 100 -27.72 69.34 -32.30
C ASN A 100 -26.76 68.15 -32.15
N ILE A 101 -25.47 68.40 -32.30
CA ILE A 101 -24.41 67.38 -32.34
C ILE A 101 -23.37 67.62 -31.22
N ALA A 102 -22.93 66.54 -30.56
CA ALA A 102 -21.78 66.54 -29.66
C ALA A 102 -21.01 65.21 -29.72
N THR A 103 -19.72 65.23 -29.38
CA THR A 103 -18.82 64.07 -29.37
C THR A 103 -18.38 63.70 -27.95
N SER A 104 -18.22 62.40 -27.68
CA SER A 104 -17.78 61.87 -26.39
C SER A 104 -16.28 62.11 -26.14
N LYS A 105 -15.81 61.77 -24.93
CA LYS A 105 -14.39 61.45 -24.73
C LYS A 105 -14.02 60.19 -25.51
N LEU A 106 -12.72 60.02 -25.77
CA LEU A 106 -12.15 58.89 -26.49
C LEU A 106 -12.43 57.56 -25.76
N CYS A 107 -12.84 56.56 -26.53
CA CYS A 107 -12.89 55.15 -26.15
C CYS A 107 -11.73 54.41 -26.83
N THR A 108 -10.95 53.64 -26.09
CA THR A 108 -9.94 52.75 -26.66
C THR A 108 -10.56 51.38 -26.89
N VAL A 109 -10.71 50.98 -28.15
CA VAL A 109 -11.15 49.64 -28.53
C VAL A 109 -9.94 48.77 -28.86
N THR A 110 -9.64 47.80 -28.01
CA THR A 110 -8.59 46.80 -28.26
C THR A 110 -9.14 45.74 -29.20
N VAL A 111 -8.59 45.63 -30.40
CA VAL A 111 -8.92 44.56 -31.33
C VAL A 111 -7.82 43.50 -31.26
N PHE A 112 -8.11 42.32 -30.73
CA PHE A 112 -7.13 41.23 -30.68
C PHE A 112 -7.56 40.09 -31.59
N VAL A 113 -6.58 39.45 -32.23
CA VAL A 113 -6.81 38.32 -33.13
C VAL A 113 -6.82 37.02 -32.32
N VAL A 114 -7.75 36.13 -32.66
CA VAL A 114 -7.78 34.75 -32.16
C VAL A 114 -7.37 33.79 -33.28
N TYR A 115 -6.57 32.80 -32.92
CA TYR A 115 -6.09 31.74 -33.82
C TYR A 115 -6.67 30.39 -33.39
N PRO A 116 -6.73 29.40 -34.30
CA PRO A 116 -7.05 28.04 -33.90
C PRO A 116 -6.12 27.55 -32.79
N PRO A 117 -6.63 26.82 -31.79
CA PRO A 117 -5.80 26.28 -30.72
C PRO A 117 -4.96 25.11 -31.24
N ALA A 118 -3.86 24.79 -30.55
CA ALA A 118 -2.99 23.67 -30.86
C ALA A 118 -2.98 22.66 -29.73
N VAL A 119 -2.96 21.37 -30.07
CA VAL A 119 -3.07 20.26 -29.11
C VAL A 119 -2.19 19.09 -29.50
N THR A 120 -1.71 18.35 -28.50
CA THR A 120 -1.10 17.04 -28.69
C THR A 120 -1.82 15.97 -27.86
N ASN A 121 -1.92 14.77 -28.44
CA ASN A 121 -2.45 13.58 -27.78
C ASN A 121 -1.27 12.77 -27.26
N SER A 122 -1.07 12.80 -25.94
CA SER A 122 0.08 12.17 -25.28
C SER A 122 -0.13 10.68 -24.96
N GLY A 123 -1.19 10.07 -25.51
CA GLY A 123 -1.55 8.68 -25.29
C GLY A 123 -2.21 8.41 -23.94
N ALA A 124 -2.71 7.19 -23.77
CA ALA A 124 -3.38 6.78 -22.54
C ALA A 124 -2.53 5.78 -21.77
N THR A 125 -2.68 5.79 -20.45
CA THR A 125 -2.14 4.76 -19.56
C THR A 125 -3.27 3.87 -19.09
N ALA A 126 -3.18 2.57 -19.37
CA ALA A 126 -4.10 1.57 -18.82
C ALA A 126 -4.03 1.62 -17.28
N TRP A 127 -5.19 1.79 -16.63
CA TRP A 127 -5.27 1.95 -15.18
C TRP A 127 -5.91 0.74 -14.48
N GLY A 128 -6.64 -0.11 -15.19
CA GLY A 128 -7.27 -1.29 -14.61
C GLY A 128 -8.00 -2.09 -15.69
N HIS A 129 -8.84 -3.05 -15.27
CA HIS A 129 -9.66 -3.80 -16.21
C HIS A 129 -10.77 -2.96 -16.83
N SER A 130 -11.25 -1.96 -16.09
CA SER A 130 -12.38 -1.13 -16.50
C SER A 130 -12.07 0.36 -16.52
N SER A 131 -10.78 0.72 -16.48
CA SER A 131 -10.34 2.10 -16.40
C SER A 131 -9.02 2.37 -17.13
N ALA A 132 -8.87 3.62 -17.57
CA ALA A 132 -7.66 4.16 -18.17
C ALA A 132 -7.56 5.64 -17.83
N ILE A 133 -6.35 6.22 -17.90
CA ILE A 133 -6.17 7.67 -17.83
C ILE A 133 -5.77 8.14 -19.23
N LEU A 134 -6.55 9.07 -19.78
CA LEU A 134 -6.26 9.75 -21.03
C LEU A 134 -5.43 10.99 -20.74
N HIS A 135 -4.40 11.23 -21.55
CA HIS A 135 -3.51 12.40 -21.42
C HIS A 135 -3.57 13.28 -22.67
N GLY A 136 -3.47 14.58 -22.46
CA GLY A 136 -3.41 15.59 -23.51
C GLY A 136 -2.69 16.86 -23.05
N GLU A 137 -2.26 17.66 -24.01
CA GLU A 137 -1.65 18.96 -23.73
C GLU A 137 -2.12 20.00 -24.76
N VAL A 138 -2.61 21.13 -24.27
CA VAL A 138 -2.90 22.31 -25.08
C VAL A 138 -1.59 23.08 -25.27
N LEU A 139 -1.02 22.98 -26.48
CA LEU A 139 0.25 23.59 -26.86
C LEU A 139 0.13 25.11 -27.08
N ASP A 140 -1.02 25.56 -27.56
CA ASP A 140 -1.35 26.97 -27.75
C ASP A 140 -2.86 27.17 -27.63
N ILE A 141 -3.28 28.18 -26.87
CA ILE A 141 -4.69 28.56 -26.73
C ILE A 141 -5.18 29.42 -27.91
N GLY A 142 -4.27 29.98 -28.71
CA GLY A 142 -4.65 30.84 -29.83
C GLY A 142 -5.33 32.14 -29.40
N GLY A 143 -4.97 32.67 -28.23
CA GLY A 143 -5.51 33.92 -27.68
C GLY A 143 -6.88 33.80 -26.99
N ASP A 144 -7.53 32.64 -27.01
CA ASP A 144 -8.80 32.36 -26.34
C ASP A 144 -8.79 30.94 -25.76
N THR A 145 -8.92 30.80 -24.44
CA THR A 145 -8.79 29.50 -23.77
C THR A 145 -9.83 28.52 -24.30
N PRO A 146 -9.41 27.37 -24.88
CA PRO A 146 -10.34 26.45 -25.53
C PRO A 146 -11.13 25.62 -24.52
N ILE A 147 -12.39 25.34 -24.84
CA ILE A 147 -13.14 24.25 -24.23
C ILE A 147 -12.58 22.93 -24.77
N THR A 148 -12.28 22.01 -23.86
CA THR A 148 -11.57 20.77 -24.12
C THR A 148 -12.45 19.57 -23.78
N ARG A 149 -12.35 18.51 -24.58
CA ARG A 149 -12.94 17.21 -24.26
C ARG A 149 -12.15 16.07 -24.86
N PHE A 150 -12.31 14.88 -24.29
CA PHE A 150 -11.88 13.63 -24.90
C PHE A 150 -13.06 12.97 -25.60
N ASP A 151 -12.88 12.58 -26.85
CA ASP A 151 -13.81 11.70 -27.58
C ASP A 151 -13.17 10.30 -27.67
N TYR A 152 -13.89 9.24 -27.28
CA TYR A 152 -13.37 7.87 -27.22
C TYR A 152 -14.39 6.79 -27.62
N TRP A 153 -13.89 5.68 -28.18
CA TRP A 153 -14.71 4.60 -28.74
C TRP A 153 -13.93 3.28 -28.82
N LEU A 154 -14.61 2.18 -29.20
CA LEU A 154 -13.96 0.90 -29.42
C LEU A 154 -13.06 0.98 -30.67
N THR A 155 -11.85 0.45 -30.61
CA THR A 155 -10.95 0.49 -31.77
C THR A 155 -11.62 -0.18 -32.98
N GLY A 156 -11.70 0.56 -34.09
CA GLY A 156 -12.38 0.12 -35.31
C GLY A 156 -13.89 0.41 -35.39
N SER A 157 -14.48 1.08 -34.38
CA SER A 157 -15.86 1.60 -34.45
C SER A 157 -15.89 3.11 -34.72
N ASP A 158 -17.10 3.67 -34.84
CA ASP A 158 -17.32 5.12 -34.84
C ASP A 158 -17.19 5.70 -33.43
N THR A 159 -17.01 7.02 -33.33
CA THR A 159 -16.98 7.77 -32.07
C THR A 159 -18.31 7.67 -31.34
N THR A 160 -18.30 7.12 -30.11
CA THR A 160 -19.52 6.88 -29.33
C THR A 160 -19.60 7.66 -28.03
N ASN A 161 -18.47 8.06 -27.43
CA ASN A 161 -18.45 8.65 -26.10
C ASN A 161 -17.62 9.93 -26.05
N THR A 162 -18.01 10.83 -25.14
CA THR A 162 -17.36 12.12 -24.93
C THR A 162 -17.24 12.41 -23.43
N LEU A 163 -16.10 12.95 -23.01
CA LEU A 163 -15.82 13.43 -21.66
C LEU A 163 -15.36 14.88 -21.70
N SER A 164 -16.19 15.80 -21.19
CA SER A 164 -15.88 17.22 -21.15
C SER A 164 -14.88 17.54 -20.03
N MET A 165 -13.86 18.33 -20.35
CA MET A 165 -12.84 18.82 -19.42
C MET A 165 -12.99 20.32 -19.10
N GLY A 166 -13.94 21.00 -19.74
CA GLY A 166 -14.08 22.46 -19.61
C GLY A 166 -12.92 23.21 -20.24
N TYR A 167 -12.65 24.42 -19.75
CA TYR A 167 -11.54 25.25 -20.24
C TYR A 167 -10.20 24.69 -19.76
N GLN A 168 -9.26 24.46 -20.68
CA GLN A 168 -7.93 23.92 -20.35
C GLN A 168 -6.82 24.73 -21.04
N SER A 169 -5.65 24.72 -20.41
CA SER A 169 -4.38 25.18 -20.98
C SER A 169 -3.25 24.30 -20.43
N GLY A 170 -2.19 24.07 -21.21
CA GLY A 170 -1.12 23.14 -20.84
C GLY A 170 -1.59 21.69 -20.72
N GLU A 171 -0.92 20.90 -19.88
CA GLU A 171 -1.22 19.48 -19.67
C GLU A 171 -2.55 19.26 -18.91
N PHE A 172 -3.32 18.28 -19.36
CA PHE A 172 -4.54 17.83 -18.71
C PHE A 172 -4.72 16.31 -18.88
N SER A 173 -5.42 15.70 -17.93
CA SER A 173 -5.70 14.26 -17.97
C SER A 173 -7.06 13.94 -17.36
N ALA A 174 -7.60 12.78 -17.72
CA ALA A 174 -8.87 12.31 -17.17
C ALA A 174 -8.92 10.79 -17.02
N LYS A 175 -9.42 10.33 -15.86
CA LYS A 175 -9.69 8.90 -15.62
C LYS A 175 -11.03 8.51 -16.23
N LEU A 176 -10.99 7.53 -17.13
CA LEU A 176 -12.16 6.81 -17.61
C LEU A 176 -12.49 5.64 -16.66
N SER A 177 -13.78 5.33 -16.55
CA SER A 177 -14.30 4.18 -15.82
C SER A 177 -15.42 3.50 -16.62
N GLY A 178 -15.77 2.27 -16.25
CA GLY A 178 -16.84 1.52 -16.93
C GLY A 178 -16.44 0.95 -18.29
N LEU A 179 -15.13 0.85 -18.56
CA LEU A 179 -14.62 0.20 -19.76
C LEU A 179 -14.72 -1.33 -19.64
N MET A 180 -14.72 -2.03 -20.77
CA MET A 180 -14.68 -3.48 -20.80
C MET A 180 -13.24 -3.98 -20.59
N PRO A 181 -13.02 -5.08 -19.84
CA PRO A 181 -11.70 -5.73 -19.72
C PRO A 181 -11.15 -6.22 -21.05
N ASN A 182 -9.82 -6.26 -21.18
CA ASN A 182 -9.08 -6.74 -22.35
C ASN A 182 -9.60 -6.17 -23.69
N THR A 183 -9.98 -4.89 -23.69
CA THR A 183 -10.65 -4.26 -24.82
C THR A 183 -9.84 -3.05 -25.30
N SER A 184 -9.64 -2.99 -26.62
CA SER A 184 -8.96 -1.86 -27.26
C SER A 184 -9.93 -0.72 -27.54
N TYR A 185 -9.53 0.47 -27.14
CA TYR A 185 -10.24 1.73 -27.35
C TYR A 185 -9.33 2.71 -28.11
N THR A 186 -9.95 3.57 -28.91
CA THR A 186 -9.31 4.68 -29.59
C THR A 186 -9.85 5.98 -29.00
N TYR A 187 -8.99 6.99 -28.84
CA TYR A 187 -9.42 8.31 -28.40
C TYR A 187 -8.70 9.44 -29.13
N GLN A 188 -9.34 10.61 -29.13
CA GLN A 188 -8.79 11.88 -29.58
C GLN A 188 -9.18 13.00 -28.62
N ILE A 189 -8.51 14.13 -28.74
CA ILE A 189 -8.84 15.36 -28.03
C ILE A 189 -9.52 16.31 -29.01
N VAL A 190 -10.55 17.00 -28.52
CA VAL A 190 -11.17 18.09 -29.26
C VAL A 190 -11.06 19.37 -28.47
N LEU A 191 -10.47 20.39 -29.10
CA LEU A 191 -10.39 21.75 -28.60
C LEU A 191 -11.35 22.64 -29.41
N SER A 192 -12.04 23.54 -28.73
CA SER A 192 -12.87 24.56 -29.36
C SER A 192 -12.61 25.91 -28.71
N ASN A 193 -12.11 26.86 -29.49
CA ASN A 193 -12.12 28.27 -29.12
C ASN A 193 -12.95 29.07 -30.11
N ALA A 194 -12.99 30.39 -29.96
CA ALA A 194 -13.77 31.25 -30.83
C ALA A 194 -13.33 31.17 -32.32
N ALA A 195 -12.07 30.84 -32.61
CA ALA A 195 -11.55 30.76 -33.98
C ALA A 195 -11.88 29.45 -34.70
N ALA A 196 -11.77 28.30 -34.03
CA ALA A 196 -11.97 26.99 -34.64
C ALA A 196 -12.19 25.85 -33.64
N VAL A 197 -12.70 24.74 -34.17
CA VAL A 197 -12.65 23.42 -33.52
C VAL A 197 -11.50 22.64 -34.13
N ILE A 198 -10.60 22.12 -33.30
CA ILE A 198 -9.43 21.35 -33.71
C ILE A 198 -9.47 19.97 -33.05
N TYR A 199 -9.01 18.97 -33.80
CA TYR A 199 -8.93 17.57 -33.39
C TYR A 199 -7.47 17.15 -33.34
N SER A 200 -7.07 16.44 -32.28
CA SER A 200 -5.76 15.79 -32.25
C SER A 200 -5.71 14.59 -33.18
N THR A 201 -4.51 14.00 -33.34
CA THR A 201 -4.40 12.61 -33.82
C THR A 201 -5.08 11.65 -32.85
N THR A 202 -5.46 10.47 -33.36
CA THR A 202 -6.00 9.39 -32.53
C THR A 202 -4.90 8.52 -31.95
N THR A 203 -5.11 8.01 -30.74
CA THR A 203 -4.23 7.04 -30.10
C THR A 203 -5.06 5.87 -29.57
N ASP A 204 -4.52 4.66 -29.70
CA ASP A 204 -5.13 3.45 -29.18
C ASP A 204 -4.59 3.09 -27.80
N PHE A 205 -5.43 2.49 -26.97
CA PHE A 205 -5.04 1.88 -25.71
C PHE A 205 -5.86 0.62 -25.44
N ASN A 206 -5.34 -0.28 -24.61
CA ASN A 206 -6.03 -1.50 -24.22
C ASN A 206 -6.17 -1.52 -22.69
N THR A 207 -7.37 -1.83 -22.21
CA THR A 207 -7.58 -2.12 -20.79
C THR A 207 -6.92 -3.43 -20.41
N HIS A 208 -6.64 -3.62 -19.11
CA HIS A 208 -6.16 -4.91 -18.64
C HIS A 208 -7.25 -5.97 -18.78
N GLY A 209 -6.88 -7.22 -19.01
CA GLY A 209 -7.83 -8.33 -18.96
C GLY A 209 -8.14 -8.71 -17.52
N SER A 210 -9.35 -9.18 -17.24
CA SER A 210 -9.72 -9.65 -15.89
C SER A 210 -8.70 -10.67 -15.35
N ASN A 211 -8.32 -10.55 -14.08
CA ASN A 211 -7.26 -11.34 -13.46
C ASN A 211 -5.93 -11.14 -14.20
N ALA A 212 -5.56 -9.88 -14.42
CA ALA A 212 -4.39 -9.49 -15.17
C ALA A 212 -3.12 -10.04 -14.53
N THR A 213 -2.13 -10.35 -15.37
CA THR A 213 -0.76 -10.56 -14.91
C THR A 213 0.02 -9.27 -15.14
N LEU A 214 0.36 -8.57 -14.06
CA LEU A 214 1.05 -7.27 -14.09
C LEU A 214 2.54 -7.46 -13.79
N TYR A 215 3.40 -7.02 -14.70
CA TYR A 215 4.85 -7.19 -14.60
C TYR A 215 5.52 -5.94 -14.02
N VAL A 216 6.43 -6.13 -13.07
CA VAL A 216 7.19 -5.04 -12.43
C VAL A 216 8.69 -5.31 -12.48
N SER A 217 9.42 -4.42 -13.15
CA SER A 217 10.87 -4.50 -13.32
C SER A 217 11.45 -3.11 -13.46
N GLN A 218 12.55 -2.82 -12.77
CA GLN A 218 13.26 -1.54 -12.87
C GLN A 218 13.80 -1.26 -14.29
N SER A 219 13.85 -2.28 -15.15
CA SER A 219 14.26 -2.17 -16.55
C SER A 219 13.10 -2.04 -17.54
N GLY A 220 11.85 -2.08 -17.06
CA GLY A 220 10.67 -1.92 -17.90
C GLY A 220 10.44 -0.47 -18.33
N THR A 221 9.66 -0.27 -19.40
CA THR A 221 9.37 1.07 -19.94
C THR A 221 8.31 1.86 -19.17
N HIS A 222 7.73 1.29 -18.10
CA HIS A 222 6.66 1.92 -17.33
C HIS A 222 5.40 2.21 -18.17
N THR A 223 4.95 1.22 -18.93
CA THR A 223 3.82 1.39 -19.85
C THR A 223 2.69 0.40 -19.56
N ALA A 224 2.55 -0.65 -20.36
CA ALA A 224 1.40 -1.55 -20.33
C ALA A 224 1.50 -2.66 -19.28
N GLY A 225 2.66 -2.92 -18.69
CA GLY A 225 2.81 -3.92 -17.64
C GLY A 225 2.45 -5.36 -18.03
N LYS A 226 2.38 -5.69 -19.32
CA LYS A 226 1.89 -6.98 -19.83
C LYS A 226 2.99 -8.04 -20.03
N ASP A 227 4.24 -7.59 -20.01
CA ASP A 227 5.45 -8.40 -20.15
C ASP A 227 6.64 -7.64 -19.52
N TRP A 228 7.83 -8.26 -19.48
CA TRP A 228 9.02 -7.62 -18.89
C TRP A 228 9.50 -6.38 -19.66
N ALA A 229 9.20 -6.25 -20.95
CA ALA A 229 9.61 -5.09 -21.75
C ALA A 229 8.76 -3.85 -21.42
N THR A 230 7.46 -4.06 -21.22
CA THR A 230 6.48 -3.03 -20.90
C THR A 230 6.20 -2.90 -19.41
N ALA A 231 6.92 -3.66 -18.57
CA ALA A 231 6.76 -3.72 -17.13
C ALA A 231 6.74 -2.33 -16.48
N TYR A 232 5.95 -2.21 -15.41
CA TYR A 232 6.00 -1.05 -14.55
C TYR A 232 7.36 -0.98 -13.86
N SER A 233 7.97 0.20 -13.87
CA SER A 233 9.30 0.41 -13.29
C SER A 233 9.31 0.59 -11.77
N ASN A 234 8.14 0.71 -11.15
CA ASN A 234 7.98 0.86 -9.71
C ASN A 234 6.70 0.18 -9.21
N LEU A 235 6.70 -0.17 -7.93
CA LEU A 235 5.57 -0.81 -7.28
C LEU A 235 4.39 0.13 -6.93
N PRO A 236 4.59 1.40 -6.51
CA PRO A 236 3.50 2.34 -6.25
C PRO A 236 2.42 2.39 -7.33
N THR A 237 2.83 2.52 -8.59
CA THR A 237 1.89 2.51 -9.72
C THR A 237 1.08 1.22 -9.76
N VAL A 238 1.71 0.08 -9.51
CA VAL A 238 1.05 -1.23 -9.60
C VAL A 238 0.01 -1.43 -8.51
N TRP A 239 0.25 -0.94 -7.29
CA TRP A 239 -0.74 -1.02 -6.21
C TRP A 239 -2.00 -0.19 -6.45
N GLU A 240 -1.90 0.87 -7.25
CA GLU A 240 -3.04 1.73 -7.57
C GLU A 240 -3.91 1.21 -8.72
N ILE A 241 -3.34 0.33 -9.55
CA ILE A 241 -4.02 -0.25 -10.73
C ILE A 241 -4.48 -1.69 -10.51
N ALA A 242 -3.86 -2.42 -9.58
CA ALA A 242 -4.17 -3.83 -9.35
C ALA A 242 -5.60 -3.95 -8.82
N GLU A 243 -6.40 -4.75 -9.50
CA GLU A 243 -7.80 -5.00 -9.20
C GLU A 243 -7.98 -6.46 -8.70
N PRO A 244 -9.13 -6.79 -8.08
CA PRO A 244 -9.38 -8.14 -7.58
C PRO A 244 -9.19 -9.23 -8.64
N GLY A 245 -8.42 -10.26 -8.28
CA GLY A 245 -8.05 -11.39 -9.13
C GLY A 245 -6.69 -11.28 -9.80
N ASP A 246 -6.02 -10.12 -9.70
CA ASP A 246 -4.74 -9.88 -10.37
C ASP A 246 -3.57 -10.62 -9.75
N THR A 247 -2.58 -10.90 -10.60
CA THR A 247 -1.27 -11.38 -10.19
C THR A 247 -0.19 -10.39 -10.59
N ILE A 248 0.51 -9.85 -9.61
CA ILE A 248 1.67 -8.98 -9.79
C ILE A 248 2.94 -9.84 -9.75
N LEU A 249 3.76 -9.76 -10.80
CA LEU A 249 5.04 -10.46 -10.92
C LEU A 249 6.20 -9.48 -10.78
N LEU A 250 7.10 -9.75 -9.83
CA LEU A 250 8.25 -8.91 -9.54
C LEU A 250 9.53 -9.54 -10.08
N ALA A 251 10.30 -8.72 -10.78
CA ALA A 251 11.68 -9.05 -11.11
C ALA A 251 12.50 -9.36 -9.84
N GLY A 252 13.46 -10.25 -9.98
CA GLY A 252 14.49 -10.53 -9.00
C GLY A 252 15.51 -9.40 -8.94
N GLN A 253 15.06 -8.28 -8.38
CA GLN A 253 15.78 -7.03 -8.28
C GLN A 253 15.56 -6.43 -6.89
N THR A 254 16.34 -5.40 -6.56
CA THR A 254 16.15 -4.63 -5.33
C THR A 254 15.30 -3.39 -5.61
N PHE A 255 14.08 -3.39 -5.09
CA PHE A 255 13.19 -2.23 -5.08
C PHE A 255 13.41 -1.47 -3.76
N ALA A 256 13.89 -0.23 -3.90
CA ALA A 256 14.16 0.64 -2.77
C ALA A 256 13.44 1.98 -2.93
N GLY A 257 13.03 2.58 -1.82
CA GLY A 257 12.46 3.93 -1.78
C GLY A 257 12.64 4.60 -0.42
N GLY A 258 12.05 5.78 -0.27
CA GLY A 258 12.01 6.52 0.99
C GLY A 258 10.59 6.54 1.58
N ALA A 259 10.52 6.79 2.88
CA ALA A 259 9.27 7.10 3.57
C ALA A 259 8.63 8.35 2.95
N GLN A 260 7.30 8.35 2.74
CA GLN A 260 6.60 9.42 2.03
C GLN A 260 6.17 10.54 2.99
N ASN A 261 5.76 10.17 4.20
CA ASN A 261 5.32 11.08 5.25
C ASN A 261 5.66 10.52 6.64
N PRO A 262 6.92 10.65 7.09
CA PRO A 262 7.42 9.93 8.27
C PRO A 262 6.73 10.30 9.59
N ALA A 263 5.90 11.34 9.60
CA ALA A 263 5.08 11.73 10.75
C ALA A 263 3.79 10.88 10.91
N GLN A 264 3.39 10.10 9.89
CA GLN A 264 2.21 9.25 9.94
C GLN A 264 2.56 7.84 10.42
N ALA A 265 1.73 7.30 11.32
CA ALA A 265 1.93 5.98 11.93
C ALA A 265 2.00 4.83 10.91
N ASP A 266 1.28 4.99 9.80
CA ASP A 266 1.11 3.99 8.75
C ASP A 266 2.08 4.20 7.57
N ASP A 267 2.97 5.19 7.66
CA ASP A 267 3.93 5.49 6.59
C ASP A 267 4.99 4.39 6.43
N ALA A 268 5.43 4.20 5.19
CA ALA A 268 6.42 3.19 4.81
C ALA A 268 7.01 3.54 3.45
N VAL A 269 8.07 2.82 3.05
CA VAL A 269 8.58 2.84 1.68
C VAL A 269 7.49 2.38 0.71
N PHE A 270 6.79 1.31 1.08
CA PHE A 270 5.75 0.68 0.29
C PHE A 270 4.46 0.61 1.10
N ILE A 271 3.37 1.09 0.52
CA ILE A 271 2.08 1.17 1.21
C ILE A 271 1.02 0.54 0.31
N TRP A 272 0.47 -0.59 0.75
CA TRP A 272 -0.63 -1.25 0.07
C TRP A 272 -1.94 -0.98 0.82
N LYS A 273 -2.76 -0.10 0.24
CA LYS A 273 -4.08 0.27 0.76
C LYS A 273 -5.18 -0.49 0.02
N ASN A 274 -6.11 -1.09 0.77
CA ASN A 274 -7.32 -1.72 0.26
C ASN A 274 -7.08 -2.80 -0.82
N GLY A 275 -5.90 -3.44 -0.82
CA GLY A 275 -5.62 -4.56 -1.71
C GLY A 275 -6.62 -5.68 -1.45
N LYS A 276 -7.23 -6.23 -2.50
CA LYS A 276 -8.23 -7.29 -2.36
C LYS A 276 -8.08 -8.34 -3.43
N ASP A 277 -7.99 -9.60 -3.04
CA ASP A 277 -7.91 -10.75 -3.95
C ASP A 277 -6.72 -10.68 -4.94
N VAL A 278 -5.57 -10.15 -4.51
CA VAL A 278 -4.36 -9.96 -5.35
C VAL A 278 -3.22 -10.86 -4.91
N VAL A 279 -2.49 -11.41 -5.87
CA VAL A 279 -1.28 -12.22 -5.64
C VAL A 279 -0.04 -11.46 -6.07
N LEU A 280 0.95 -11.30 -5.19
CA LEU A 280 2.27 -10.74 -5.47
C LEU A 280 3.31 -11.86 -5.49
N ARG A 281 4.09 -12.01 -6.56
CA ARG A 281 5.12 -13.06 -6.68
C ARG A 281 6.46 -12.48 -7.08
N GLY A 282 7.48 -12.66 -6.23
CA GLY A 282 8.87 -12.36 -6.57
C GLY A 282 9.64 -13.55 -7.12
N GLY A 283 10.91 -13.33 -7.44
CA GLY A 283 11.86 -14.38 -7.80
C GLY A 283 12.14 -14.56 -9.30
N TYR A 284 11.69 -13.64 -10.16
CA TYR A 284 11.79 -13.84 -11.62
C TYR A 284 13.07 -13.25 -12.22
N GLN A 285 13.67 -13.95 -13.17
CA GLN A 285 14.83 -13.41 -13.91
C GLN A 285 14.54 -12.10 -14.66
N ALA A 286 13.28 -11.89 -15.05
CA ALA A 286 12.80 -10.70 -15.75
C ALA A 286 13.56 -10.32 -17.03
N SER A 287 13.93 -11.33 -17.83
CA SER A 287 14.55 -11.13 -19.13
C SER A 287 13.49 -11.21 -20.24
N PRO A 288 13.28 -10.15 -21.05
CA PRO A 288 12.39 -10.20 -22.21
C PRO A 288 12.77 -11.29 -23.22
N ALA A 289 14.06 -11.65 -23.31
CA ALA A 289 14.54 -12.69 -24.23
C ALA A 289 14.15 -14.12 -23.79
N LEU A 290 13.93 -14.33 -22.49
CA LEU A 290 13.62 -15.64 -21.90
C LEU A 290 12.16 -15.73 -21.40
N ALA A 291 11.35 -14.73 -21.71
CA ALA A 291 9.94 -14.63 -21.36
C ALA A 291 9.12 -14.35 -22.63
N PRO A 292 8.98 -15.34 -23.53
CA PRO A 292 8.10 -15.20 -24.69
C PRO A 292 6.65 -14.92 -24.23
N THR A 293 5.86 -14.31 -25.10
CA THR A 293 4.47 -13.88 -24.82
C THR A 293 3.67 -14.95 -24.09
N GLY A 294 3.17 -14.62 -22.90
CA GLY A 294 2.36 -15.51 -22.07
C GLY A 294 3.11 -16.34 -21.02
N HIS A 295 4.44 -16.23 -20.92
CA HIS A 295 5.22 -16.87 -19.85
C HIS A 295 6.20 -15.89 -19.18
N PRO A 296 6.25 -15.81 -17.84
CA PRO A 296 7.12 -14.86 -17.14
C PRO A 296 8.63 -15.23 -17.13
N GLY A 297 9.04 -16.23 -17.90
CA GLY A 297 10.39 -16.80 -17.84
C GLY A 297 10.73 -17.57 -16.54
N PRO A 298 12.02 -17.89 -16.33
CA PRO A 298 12.49 -18.63 -15.16
C PRO A 298 12.27 -17.90 -13.83
N ARG A 299 12.03 -18.69 -12.77
CA ARG A 299 11.81 -18.21 -11.40
C ARG A 299 12.62 -19.04 -10.41
N ASP A 300 13.47 -18.38 -9.65
CA ASP A 300 14.33 -18.96 -8.62
C ASP A 300 14.71 -17.86 -7.63
N ALA A 301 14.30 -18.02 -6.38
CA ALA A 301 14.47 -17.02 -5.33
C ALA A 301 15.93 -16.82 -4.91
N ASP A 302 16.76 -17.84 -5.06
CA ASP A 302 18.16 -17.82 -4.65
C ASP A 302 19.03 -17.20 -5.76
N LEU A 303 18.66 -17.42 -7.03
CA LEU A 303 19.35 -16.82 -8.17
C LEU A 303 18.89 -15.38 -8.48
N TRP A 304 17.59 -15.11 -8.32
CA TRP A 304 16.97 -13.83 -8.67
C TRP A 304 16.10 -13.32 -7.51
N PRO A 305 16.68 -12.94 -6.36
CA PRO A 305 15.91 -12.50 -5.22
C PRO A 305 15.18 -11.19 -5.50
N THR A 306 13.89 -11.15 -5.22
CA THR A 306 13.13 -9.89 -5.12
C THR A 306 13.30 -9.32 -3.72
N VAL A 307 13.94 -8.15 -3.62
CA VAL A 307 14.26 -7.50 -2.35
C VAL A 307 13.54 -6.16 -2.25
N LEU A 308 12.79 -5.95 -1.17
CA LEU A 308 12.15 -4.70 -0.79
C LEU A 308 12.93 -4.09 0.37
N THR A 309 13.37 -2.85 0.19
CA THR A 309 14.21 -2.16 1.18
C THR A 309 14.08 -0.64 1.13
N LYS A 310 14.79 0.08 1.98
CA LYS A 310 14.86 1.56 2.00
C LYS A 310 16.12 2.06 1.30
N THR A 311 16.07 3.28 0.75
CA THR A 311 17.27 3.95 0.21
C THR A 311 18.15 4.58 1.30
N GLY A 312 17.59 4.81 2.49
CA GLY A 312 18.31 5.39 3.62
C GLY A 312 17.37 5.94 4.70
N GLY A 313 17.94 6.46 5.79
CA GLY A 313 17.19 7.13 6.84
C GLY A 313 16.27 6.22 7.66
N VAL A 314 15.18 6.80 8.14
CA VAL A 314 14.16 6.14 8.97
C VAL A 314 12.98 5.79 8.08
N ALA A 315 12.73 4.49 7.89
CA ALA A 315 11.58 4.01 7.17
C ALA A 315 11.22 2.59 7.58
N ARG A 316 9.92 2.35 7.71
CA ARG A 316 9.33 1.02 7.61
C ARG A 316 9.37 0.57 6.15
N ILE A 317 9.60 -0.70 5.87
CA ILE A 317 9.63 -1.19 4.49
C ILE A 317 8.22 -1.33 3.91
N PHE A 318 7.30 -2.02 4.59
CA PHE A 318 5.97 -2.30 4.04
C PHE A 318 4.82 -2.08 5.02
N SER A 319 3.87 -1.21 4.69
CA SER A 319 2.56 -1.13 5.35
C SER A 319 1.46 -1.78 4.51
N PHE A 320 0.68 -2.66 5.13
CA PHE A 320 -0.58 -3.18 4.58
C PHE A 320 -1.74 -2.59 5.38
N LEU A 321 -2.67 -1.92 4.69
CA LEU A 321 -3.76 -1.18 5.30
C LEU A 321 -5.07 -1.65 4.68
N SER A 322 -5.91 -2.31 5.47
CA SER A 322 -7.21 -2.84 5.00
C SER A 322 -7.09 -3.81 3.82
N ALA A 323 -5.98 -4.54 3.72
CA ALA A 323 -5.79 -5.56 2.68
C ALA A 323 -6.58 -6.83 3.02
N SER A 324 -7.18 -7.48 2.03
CA SER A 324 -7.97 -8.69 2.22
C SER A 324 -7.69 -9.77 1.18
N ASN A 325 -7.59 -11.03 1.60
CA ASN A 325 -7.38 -12.19 0.72
C ASN A 325 -6.22 -11.99 -0.27
N CYS A 326 -5.07 -11.52 0.23
CA CYS A 326 -3.90 -11.25 -0.59
C CYS A 326 -2.78 -12.26 -0.29
N ILE A 327 -2.05 -12.68 -1.32
CA ILE A 327 -0.90 -13.58 -1.18
C ILE A 327 0.37 -12.84 -1.59
N ILE A 328 1.39 -12.88 -0.75
CA ILE A 328 2.72 -12.39 -1.03
C ILE A 328 3.65 -13.60 -1.03
N ASP A 329 4.24 -13.90 -2.18
CA ASP A 329 5.08 -15.08 -2.37
C ASP A 329 6.50 -14.69 -2.82
N THR A 330 7.50 -15.21 -2.10
CA THR A 330 8.92 -15.12 -2.48
C THR A 330 9.42 -13.68 -2.55
N VAL A 331 9.28 -12.94 -1.45
CA VAL A 331 9.77 -11.57 -1.32
C VAL A 331 10.62 -11.44 -0.05
N THR A 332 11.76 -10.74 -0.17
CA THR A 332 12.61 -10.37 0.96
C THR A 332 12.32 -8.94 1.39
N ILE A 333 11.95 -8.73 2.66
CA ILE A 333 11.68 -7.45 3.31
C ILE A 333 12.81 -7.20 4.32
N THR A 334 13.66 -6.21 4.05
CA THR A 334 14.93 -6.07 4.78
C THR A 334 15.37 -4.63 5.00
N ASP A 335 16.21 -4.43 6.02
CA ASP A 335 16.84 -3.16 6.39
C ASP A 335 15.81 -2.06 6.76
N GLY A 336 14.62 -2.45 7.22
CA GLY A 336 13.69 -1.52 7.86
C GLY A 336 14.33 -0.92 9.12
N TYR A 337 14.25 0.40 9.27
CA TYR A 337 14.68 1.08 10.48
C TYR A 337 13.63 2.10 10.89
N TYR A 338 12.92 1.83 11.98
CA TYR A 338 11.81 2.68 12.42
C TYR A 338 12.06 3.17 13.85
N ASN A 339 12.22 4.49 13.99
CA ASN A 339 12.45 5.15 15.27
C ASN A 339 11.52 6.35 15.51
N ILE A 340 10.34 6.31 14.90
CA ILE A 340 9.30 7.34 15.04
C ILE A 340 8.05 6.69 15.64
N ALA A 341 7.25 7.46 16.38
CA ALA A 341 5.99 6.98 16.94
C ALA A 341 5.07 6.46 15.82
N PRO A 342 4.43 5.29 15.98
CA PRO A 342 4.23 4.55 17.24
C PRO A 342 5.28 3.45 17.52
N TYR A 343 6.41 3.38 16.81
CA TYR A 343 7.48 2.39 17.01
C TYR A 343 7.03 0.94 16.78
N ARG A 344 6.47 0.67 15.59
CA ARG A 344 5.87 -0.63 15.25
C ARG A 344 6.27 -1.08 13.85
N GLY A 345 6.65 -2.36 13.70
CA GLY A 345 6.75 -3.01 12.39
C GLY A 345 7.77 -2.37 11.47
N ALA A 346 9.08 -2.51 11.70
CA ALA A 346 10.08 -1.92 10.80
C ALA A 346 10.16 -2.65 9.46
N GLY A 347 10.04 -3.97 9.46
CA GLY A 347 9.90 -4.77 8.24
C GLY A 347 8.51 -4.57 7.65
N ALA A 348 7.49 -5.11 8.34
CA ALA A 348 6.10 -4.92 7.94
C ALA A 348 5.17 -4.52 9.08
N TYR A 349 4.17 -3.72 8.74
CA TYR A 349 3.05 -3.35 9.60
C TYR A 349 1.75 -3.68 8.88
N LEU A 350 0.90 -4.47 9.53
CA LEU A 350 -0.40 -4.83 9.02
C LEU A 350 -1.47 -4.25 9.92
N ASN A 351 -2.40 -3.50 9.34
CA ASN A 351 -3.49 -2.84 10.05
C ASN A 351 -4.82 -3.14 9.37
N ASN A 352 -5.80 -3.65 10.13
CA ASN A 352 -7.13 -3.99 9.63
C ASN A 352 -7.11 -4.97 8.44
N CYS A 353 -6.13 -5.88 8.38
CA CYS A 353 -5.98 -6.81 7.26
C CYS A 353 -6.72 -8.13 7.53
N ARG A 354 -7.24 -8.79 6.49
CA ARG A 354 -7.94 -10.08 6.62
C ARG A 354 -7.39 -11.10 5.63
N ASP A 355 -6.95 -12.23 6.09
CA ASP A 355 -6.51 -13.36 5.26
C ASP A 355 -5.36 -12.97 4.32
N VAL A 356 -4.36 -12.29 4.87
CA VAL A 356 -3.11 -11.99 4.15
C VAL A 356 -2.11 -13.11 4.39
N ALA A 357 -1.58 -13.70 3.32
CA ALA A 357 -0.64 -14.80 3.40
C ALA A 357 0.75 -14.37 2.91
N PHE A 358 1.80 -14.66 3.69
CA PHE A 358 3.18 -14.59 3.25
C PHE A 358 3.71 -16.02 3.06
N GLN A 359 4.14 -16.33 1.85
CA GLN A 359 4.64 -17.65 1.44
C GLN A 359 6.08 -17.48 0.95
N ASN A 360 7.00 -18.35 1.38
CA ASN A 360 8.41 -18.28 0.96
C ASN A 360 9.06 -16.90 1.18
N CYS A 361 8.55 -16.13 2.14
CA CYS A 361 8.98 -14.75 2.36
C CYS A 361 10.12 -14.69 3.37
N ARG A 362 10.83 -13.57 3.38
CA ARG A 362 11.98 -13.36 4.26
C ARG A 362 11.89 -11.99 4.92
N PHE A 363 11.88 -11.92 6.24
CA PHE A 363 11.92 -10.69 7.03
C PHE A 363 13.26 -10.62 7.76
N ILE A 364 14.21 -9.85 7.23
CA ILE A 364 15.61 -9.92 7.64
C ILE A 364 16.12 -8.57 8.13
N GLY A 365 16.80 -8.55 9.28
CA GLY A 365 17.60 -7.39 9.68
C GLY A 365 16.80 -6.12 9.92
N ASN A 366 15.50 -6.21 10.26
CA ASN A 366 14.67 -5.05 10.50
C ASN A 366 14.76 -4.61 11.96
N THR A 367 14.77 -3.30 12.20
CA THR A 367 14.98 -2.72 13.52
C THR A 367 13.93 -1.68 13.87
N VAL A 368 13.18 -1.91 14.95
CA VAL A 368 12.43 -0.86 15.64
C VAL A 368 13.26 -0.41 16.83
N ARG A 369 13.61 0.88 16.88
CA ARG A 369 14.35 1.47 18.00
C ARG A 369 13.59 2.67 18.55
N ALA A 370 13.13 2.58 19.79
CA ALA A 370 12.47 3.70 20.43
C ALA A 370 13.46 4.86 20.65
N ALA A 371 13.03 6.08 20.28
CA ALA A 371 13.80 7.31 20.46
C ALA A 371 13.34 8.12 21.69
N VAL A 372 12.23 7.72 22.31
CA VAL A 372 11.63 8.38 23.49
C VAL A 372 11.26 7.37 24.56
N TYR A 373 11.15 7.83 25.80
CA TYR A 373 11.00 6.97 26.97
C TYR A 373 9.57 6.53 27.27
N SER A 374 8.55 7.04 26.59
CA SER A 374 7.13 6.81 26.94
C SER A 374 6.44 5.72 26.13
N VAL A 375 7.21 4.90 25.39
CA VAL A 375 6.68 3.97 24.39
C VAL A 375 7.27 2.57 24.55
N THR A 376 6.52 1.59 24.09
CA THR A 376 6.95 0.19 23.97
C THR A 376 7.12 -0.13 22.49
N PRO A 377 8.36 -0.22 21.98
CA PRO A 377 8.60 -0.63 20.61
C PRO A 377 8.23 -2.11 20.42
N SER A 378 7.70 -2.43 19.25
CA SER A 378 7.11 -3.74 19.01
C SER A 378 7.31 -4.26 17.58
N GLY A 379 7.58 -5.57 17.46
CA GLY A 379 7.44 -6.35 16.22
C GLY A 379 8.35 -5.88 15.10
N SER A 380 9.68 -6.01 15.24
CA SER A 380 10.59 -5.42 14.26
C SER A 380 10.54 -6.09 12.89
N GLY A 381 10.41 -7.41 12.83
CA GLY A 381 10.10 -8.11 11.59
C GLY A 381 8.68 -7.78 11.13
N LEU A 382 7.68 -8.16 11.94
CA LEU A 382 6.27 -7.91 11.66
C LEU A 382 5.52 -7.41 12.90
N TYR A 383 4.63 -6.45 12.69
CA TYR A 383 3.63 -6.02 13.67
C TYR A 383 2.22 -6.20 13.09
N LEU A 384 1.37 -6.92 13.82
CA LEU A 384 -0.04 -7.13 13.45
C LEU A 384 -0.95 -6.28 14.33
N ALA A 385 -1.79 -5.46 13.69
CA ALA A 385 -2.82 -4.65 14.32
C ALA A 385 -4.19 -5.03 13.73
N ASP A 386 -5.12 -5.52 14.56
CA ASP A 386 -6.44 -6.00 14.10
C ASP A 386 -6.36 -6.75 12.77
N SER A 387 -5.59 -7.84 12.71
CA SER A 387 -5.28 -8.52 11.45
C SER A 387 -5.28 -10.04 11.55
N THR A 388 -5.70 -10.73 10.47
CA THR A 388 -5.55 -12.19 10.34
C THR A 388 -4.51 -12.51 9.28
N VAL A 389 -3.43 -13.20 9.67
CA VAL A 389 -2.24 -13.42 8.82
C VAL A 389 -1.79 -14.86 8.86
N THR A 390 -1.36 -15.38 7.71
CA THR A 390 -0.70 -16.69 7.59
C THR A 390 0.73 -16.54 7.10
N LEU A 391 1.67 -17.22 7.73
CA LEU A 391 3.06 -17.33 7.30
C LEU A 391 3.36 -18.79 6.99
N THR A 392 3.84 -19.08 5.78
CA THR A 392 4.22 -20.42 5.37
C THR A 392 5.59 -20.38 4.69
N ASP A 393 6.46 -21.34 4.99
CA ASP A 393 7.81 -21.42 4.41
C ASP A 393 8.61 -20.11 4.58
N THR A 394 8.35 -19.38 5.67
CA THR A 394 8.83 -18.02 5.87
C THR A 394 10.02 -17.98 6.83
N LEU A 395 10.97 -17.10 6.55
CA LEU A 395 12.13 -16.85 7.39
C LEU A 395 12.03 -15.49 8.06
N ILE A 396 12.15 -15.44 9.38
CA ILE A 396 12.21 -14.20 10.17
C ILE A 396 13.51 -14.21 10.95
N ILE A 397 14.49 -13.42 10.50
CA ILE A 397 15.88 -13.57 10.91
C ILE A 397 16.51 -12.22 11.28
N ASP A 398 17.29 -12.19 12.36
CA ASP A 398 18.15 -11.06 12.73
C ASP A 398 17.39 -9.72 12.93
N ASN A 399 16.11 -9.77 13.33
CA ASN A 399 15.32 -8.57 13.62
C ASN A 399 15.53 -8.08 15.06
N LEU A 400 15.55 -6.77 15.29
CA LEU A 400 15.86 -6.15 16.59
C LEU A 400 14.80 -5.14 17.03
N THR A 401 14.07 -5.45 18.10
CA THR A 401 13.18 -4.49 18.79
C THR A 401 13.86 -3.95 20.05
N GLN A 402 14.11 -2.64 20.12
CA GLN A 402 14.88 -2.03 21.22
C GLN A 402 14.20 -0.80 21.83
N ALA A 403 14.04 -0.81 23.16
CA ALA A 403 13.54 0.32 23.95
C ALA A 403 14.57 1.46 24.09
N ALA A 404 14.08 2.67 24.35
CA ALA A 404 14.91 3.87 24.48
C ALA A 404 15.68 3.89 25.81
N SER A 405 16.87 4.51 25.80
CA SER A 405 17.70 4.76 26.99
C SER A 405 17.83 6.25 27.27
N PRO A 406 17.79 6.72 28.55
CA PRO A 406 17.61 5.98 29.80
C PRO A 406 16.14 5.80 30.25
N GLY A 407 15.89 4.95 31.26
CA GLY A 407 14.57 4.77 31.90
C GLY A 407 13.99 3.36 31.68
N GLY A 408 13.19 2.86 32.64
CA GLY A 408 12.68 1.49 32.68
C GLY A 408 11.51 1.22 31.73
N LYS A 409 11.80 0.61 30.57
CA LYS A 409 10.84 0.40 29.48
C LYS A 409 10.98 -0.98 28.85
N GLU A 410 9.83 -1.51 28.50
CA GLU A 410 9.70 -2.81 27.85
C GLU A 410 9.92 -2.70 26.35
N ALA A 411 10.23 -3.82 25.72
CA ALA A 411 10.21 -4.01 24.27
C ALA A 411 9.60 -5.39 24.00
N HIS A 412 8.85 -5.55 22.92
CA HIS A 412 8.09 -6.78 22.66
C HIS A 412 8.29 -7.30 21.24
N GLY A 413 8.50 -8.61 21.07
CA GLY A 413 8.47 -9.27 19.76
C GLY A 413 9.60 -8.82 18.83
N GLY A 414 10.78 -9.42 18.96
CA GLY A 414 11.94 -9.10 18.11
C GLY A 414 11.64 -9.45 16.66
N GLY A 415 11.14 -10.67 16.46
CA GLY A 415 10.62 -11.12 15.18
C GLY A 415 9.22 -10.57 14.91
N VAL A 416 8.24 -11.00 15.71
CA VAL A 416 6.81 -10.71 15.46
C VAL A 416 6.08 -10.28 16.72
N TYR A 417 5.20 -9.30 16.56
CA TYR A 417 4.23 -8.88 17.56
C TYR A 417 2.80 -9.13 17.06
N VAL A 418 2.01 -9.88 17.83
CA VAL A 418 0.59 -10.12 17.60
C VAL A 418 -0.21 -9.34 18.63
N ASP A 419 -1.00 -8.36 18.20
CA ASP A 419 -1.84 -7.58 19.13
C ASP A 419 -3.07 -8.36 19.62
N GLY A 420 -3.83 -7.72 20.51
CA GLY A 420 -4.96 -8.33 21.19
C GLY A 420 -6.19 -8.62 20.33
N THR A 421 -6.20 -8.16 19.08
CA THR A 421 -7.31 -8.36 18.13
C THR A 421 -6.86 -9.11 16.88
N SER A 422 -5.59 -9.53 16.83
CA SER A 422 -5.00 -10.21 15.68
C SER A 422 -4.89 -11.72 15.90
N SER A 423 -4.88 -12.45 14.79
CA SER A 423 -4.54 -13.87 14.74
C SER A 423 -3.41 -14.12 13.74
N LEU A 424 -2.49 -14.99 14.13
CA LEU A 424 -1.35 -15.38 13.31
C LEU A 424 -1.27 -16.90 13.25
N SER A 425 -1.26 -17.45 12.03
CA SER A 425 -0.93 -18.85 11.76
C SER A 425 0.45 -18.93 11.12
N VAL A 426 1.32 -19.81 11.62
CA VAL A 426 2.70 -19.97 11.14
C VAL A 426 3.00 -21.44 10.91
N SER A 427 3.43 -21.79 9.69
CA SER A 427 3.82 -23.15 9.35
C SER A 427 5.11 -23.26 8.55
N ASN A 428 5.84 -24.37 8.72
CA ASN A 428 7.06 -24.70 7.97
C ASN A 428 8.10 -23.56 7.94
N SER A 429 8.16 -22.78 9.01
CA SER A 429 8.87 -21.49 9.03
C SER A 429 10.03 -21.54 10.03
N ARG A 430 10.92 -20.55 9.95
CA ARG A 430 12.04 -20.41 10.88
C ARG A 430 12.17 -19.01 11.42
N LEU A 431 12.23 -18.92 12.75
CA LEU A 431 12.55 -17.69 13.47
C LEU A 431 13.94 -17.84 14.07
N LYS A 432 14.89 -17.05 13.61
CA LYS A 432 16.30 -17.19 14.00
C LYS A 432 16.94 -15.88 14.42
N ARG A 433 17.63 -15.85 15.56
CA ARG A 433 18.44 -14.69 16.01
C ARG A 433 17.67 -13.38 16.07
N ASN A 434 16.35 -13.44 16.28
CA ASN A 434 15.58 -12.24 16.55
C ASN A 434 15.81 -11.83 18.00
N ARG A 435 15.85 -10.52 18.24
CA ARG A 435 16.19 -9.96 19.53
C ARG A 435 15.19 -8.90 19.97
N THR A 436 14.85 -8.97 21.25
CA THR A 436 14.11 -7.93 21.96
C THR A 436 14.95 -7.40 23.11
N GLU A 437 15.08 -6.08 23.22
CA GLU A 437 15.88 -5.41 24.24
C GLU A 437 15.04 -4.33 24.94
N GLY A 438 14.56 -4.66 26.15
CA GLY A 438 14.09 -3.65 27.08
C GLY A 438 15.26 -2.81 27.60
N HIS A 439 14.97 -1.65 28.18
CA HIS A 439 15.97 -0.81 28.81
C HIS A 439 15.54 -0.52 30.23
N SER A 440 16.24 -1.03 31.25
CA SER A 440 15.78 -1.01 32.66
C SER A 440 14.35 -1.54 32.86
N GLY A 441 13.86 -2.32 31.90
CA GLY A 441 12.52 -2.89 31.77
C GLY A 441 12.61 -4.17 30.94
N ILE A 442 11.53 -4.95 30.91
CA ILE A 442 11.57 -6.34 30.44
C ILE A 442 11.50 -6.39 28.91
N GLY A 443 12.49 -7.03 28.28
CA GLY A 443 12.35 -7.52 26.91
C GLY A 443 11.51 -8.80 26.90
N ARG A 444 10.48 -8.87 26.05
CA ARG A 444 9.58 -10.03 25.95
C ARG A 444 9.52 -10.58 24.54
N GLY A 445 9.73 -11.88 24.37
CA GLY A 445 9.51 -12.56 23.09
C GLY A 445 10.58 -12.18 22.07
N GLY A 446 11.72 -12.88 22.06
CA GLY A 446 12.74 -12.65 21.03
C GLY A 446 12.21 -13.03 19.64
N GLY A 447 11.57 -14.20 19.53
CA GLY A 447 10.85 -14.62 18.32
C GLY A 447 9.46 -13.99 18.25
N PHE A 448 8.55 -14.43 19.12
CA PHE A 448 7.15 -13.99 19.16
C PHE A 448 6.79 -13.29 20.47
N TYR A 449 6.00 -12.24 20.37
CA TYR A 449 5.17 -11.75 21.47
C TYR A 449 3.70 -11.79 21.08
N VAL A 450 2.86 -12.33 21.97
CA VAL A 450 1.41 -12.39 21.81
C VAL A 450 0.76 -11.59 22.93
N ALA A 451 0.01 -10.55 22.58
CA ALA A 451 -0.71 -9.73 23.54
C ALA A 451 -1.98 -10.41 24.05
N VAL A 452 -2.54 -9.89 25.16
CA VAL A 452 -3.82 -10.33 25.70
C VAL A 452 -4.92 -10.21 24.64
N GLY A 453 -5.65 -11.29 24.37
CA GLY A 453 -6.67 -11.39 23.33
C GLY A 453 -6.15 -11.88 21.97
N GLY A 454 -4.83 -11.79 21.74
CA GLY A 454 -4.19 -12.23 20.49
C GLY A 454 -4.12 -13.76 20.40
N ARG A 455 -4.05 -14.26 19.16
CA ARG A 455 -3.97 -15.69 18.87
C ARG A 455 -2.75 -16.04 18.01
N LEU A 456 -2.04 -17.08 18.42
CA LEU A 456 -0.88 -17.62 17.71
C LEU A 456 -1.05 -19.13 17.51
N ASP A 457 -1.16 -19.57 16.27
CA ASP A 457 -1.19 -20.98 15.86
C ASP A 457 0.13 -21.31 15.14
N ILE A 458 0.87 -22.30 15.63
CA ILE A 458 2.20 -22.66 15.14
C ILE A 458 2.23 -24.17 14.84
N ASP A 459 2.72 -24.53 13.65
CA ASP A 459 2.92 -25.92 13.24
C ASP A 459 4.23 -26.09 12.47
N ALA A 460 5.06 -27.07 12.81
CA ALA A 460 6.31 -27.33 12.09
C ALA A 460 7.24 -26.10 11.98
N VAL A 461 7.46 -25.38 13.08
CA VAL A 461 8.31 -24.18 13.12
C VAL A 461 9.58 -24.43 13.94
N ILE A 462 10.70 -23.90 13.44
CA ILE A 462 11.97 -23.88 14.17
C ILE A 462 12.22 -22.48 14.73
N MET A 463 12.36 -22.36 16.05
CA MET A 463 12.76 -21.11 16.70
C MET A 463 14.09 -21.29 17.42
N CYS A 464 15.11 -20.61 16.95
CA CYS A 464 16.46 -20.82 17.47
C CYS A 464 17.27 -19.54 17.62
N GLU A 465 18.13 -19.52 18.63
CA GLU A 465 19.06 -18.41 18.88
C GLU A 465 18.35 -17.06 19.08
N ASN A 466 17.03 -17.04 19.34
CA ASN A 466 16.30 -15.80 19.61
C ASN A 466 16.57 -15.35 21.05
N SER A 467 16.49 -14.04 21.30
CA SER A 467 16.88 -13.48 22.59
C SER A 467 15.94 -12.39 23.09
N ALA A 468 15.68 -12.37 24.40
CA ALA A 468 14.93 -11.30 25.06
C ALA A 468 15.70 -10.80 26.29
N TRP A 469 16.12 -9.53 26.25
CA TRP A 469 17.07 -8.94 27.20
C TRP A 469 16.50 -7.67 27.85
N ASP A 470 17.07 -7.32 29.00
CA ASP A 470 17.09 -5.94 29.52
C ASP A 470 18.53 -5.41 29.38
N ASN A 471 18.76 -4.33 28.66
CA ASN A 471 20.12 -3.83 28.42
C ASN A 471 20.78 -3.12 29.62
N HIS A 472 20.07 -2.85 30.73
CA HIS A 472 20.60 -1.93 31.75
C HIS A 472 20.29 -2.27 33.22
N SER A 473 19.28 -3.07 33.55
CA SER A 473 18.99 -3.44 34.95
C SER A 473 19.20 -4.92 35.27
N SER A 474 19.01 -5.30 36.55
CA SER A 474 18.95 -6.69 37.01
C SER A 474 17.64 -7.39 36.62
N ASN A 475 16.70 -6.72 35.95
CA ASN A 475 15.48 -7.36 35.48
C ASN A 475 15.81 -8.42 34.43
N SER A 476 14.98 -9.46 34.43
CA SER A 476 15.12 -10.57 33.50
C SER A 476 14.30 -10.34 32.23
N GLY A 477 14.78 -10.87 31.11
CA GLY A 477 13.93 -10.99 29.93
C GLY A 477 12.96 -12.17 30.08
N CYS A 478 11.91 -12.21 29.25
CA CYS A 478 10.94 -13.30 29.25
C CYS A 478 10.74 -13.87 27.85
N GLY A 479 10.75 -15.20 27.73
CA GLY A 479 10.41 -15.91 26.51
C GLY A 479 11.38 -15.59 25.37
N GLY A 480 12.61 -16.10 25.45
CA GLY A 480 13.60 -15.91 24.37
C GLY A 480 13.03 -16.32 23.01
N ALA A 481 12.31 -17.45 22.95
CA ALA A 481 11.52 -17.82 21.78
C ALA A 481 10.15 -17.12 21.76
N ILE A 482 9.32 -17.37 22.79
CA ILE A 482 7.92 -16.93 22.82
C ILE A 482 7.59 -16.33 24.18
N ALA A 483 7.01 -15.13 24.16
CA ALA A 483 6.30 -14.55 25.30
C ALA A 483 4.80 -14.46 24.97
N ASN A 484 3.98 -15.18 25.73
CA ASN A 484 2.56 -15.33 25.46
C ASN A 484 1.69 -14.76 26.59
N ASN A 485 0.92 -13.72 26.29
CA ASN A 485 -0.19 -13.24 27.10
C ASN A 485 -1.56 -13.52 26.46
N GLY A 486 -1.58 -14.06 25.24
CA GLY A 486 -2.80 -14.43 24.53
C GLY A 486 -3.04 -15.94 24.55
N VAL A 487 -3.53 -16.46 23.44
CA VAL A 487 -3.71 -17.90 23.20
C VAL A 487 -2.67 -18.39 22.23
N MET A 488 -1.94 -19.43 22.62
CA MET A 488 -1.00 -20.11 21.76
C MET A 488 -1.38 -21.58 21.55
N HIS A 489 -1.31 -22.05 20.32
CA HIS A 489 -1.31 -23.46 19.96
C HIS A 489 0.00 -23.79 19.24
N LEU A 490 0.83 -24.64 19.85
CA LEU A 490 2.15 -25.01 19.32
C LEU A 490 2.18 -26.50 18.99
N ARG A 491 2.49 -26.83 17.74
CA ARG A 491 2.56 -28.21 17.24
C ARG A 491 3.84 -28.47 16.47
N SER A 492 4.34 -29.70 16.55
CA SER A 492 5.43 -30.20 15.70
C SER A 492 6.65 -29.29 15.60
N SER A 493 6.95 -28.53 16.65
CA SER A 493 7.89 -27.41 16.57
C SER A 493 9.10 -27.61 17.46
N LEU A 494 10.22 -27.02 17.06
CA LEU A 494 11.50 -27.11 17.77
C LEU A 494 11.96 -25.72 18.24
N LEU A 495 12.13 -25.56 19.55
CA LEU A 495 12.63 -24.36 20.20
C LEU A 495 13.95 -24.67 20.91
N TYR A 496 15.08 -24.13 20.43
CA TYR A 496 16.39 -24.39 21.03
C TYR A 496 17.36 -23.20 21.01
N ASN A 497 18.32 -23.18 21.94
CA ASN A 497 19.32 -22.11 22.07
C ASN A 497 18.71 -20.70 22.14
N ASN A 498 17.45 -20.55 22.57
CA ASN A 498 16.86 -19.25 22.83
C ASN A 498 17.30 -18.77 24.22
N LEU A 499 17.40 -17.45 24.40
CA LEU A 499 18.10 -16.84 25.53
C LEU A 499 17.29 -15.72 26.18
N THR A 500 17.27 -15.66 27.51
CA THR A 500 16.90 -14.46 28.26
C THR A 500 18.03 -13.96 29.14
N LYS A 501 18.03 -12.65 29.39
CA LYS A 501 18.91 -12.08 30.41
C LYS A 501 18.49 -12.60 31.79
N ASN A 502 19.47 -12.97 32.60
CA ASN A 502 19.29 -13.54 33.94
C ASN A 502 18.45 -14.84 33.97
N GLN A 503 18.32 -15.52 32.82
CA GLN A 503 17.86 -16.91 32.73
C GLN A 503 16.49 -17.16 33.39
N TYR A 504 15.54 -16.23 33.21
CA TYR A 504 14.24 -16.31 33.88
C TYR A 504 13.26 -17.25 33.17
N SER A 505 13.17 -17.15 31.84
CA SER A 505 12.39 -18.07 31.01
C SER A 505 12.89 -17.99 29.57
N ASP A 506 13.76 -18.91 29.22
CA ASP A 506 14.54 -18.82 28.00
C ASP A 506 13.79 -19.37 26.78
N GLY A 507 12.99 -20.42 26.95
CA GLY A 507 12.13 -20.97 25.90
C GLY A 507 10.82 -20.20 25.77
N ILE A 508 9.84 -20.57 26.59
CA ILE A 508 8.47 -20.05 26.55
C ILE A 508 8.10 -19.45 27.90
N TRP A 509 7.66 -18.19 27.89
CA TRP A 509 7.03 -17.54 29.03
C TRP A 509 5.54 -17.31 28.75
N SER A 510 4.68 -17.65 29.71
CA SER A 510 3.24 -17.37 29.66
C SER A 510 2.80 -16.50 30.84
N GLY A 511 2.24 -15.34 30.54
CA GLY A 511 1.97 -14.26 31.49
C GLY A 511 0.51 -13.84 31.67
N GLY A 512 -0.45 -14.58 31.09
CA GLY A 512 -1.85 -14.49 31.52
C GLY A 512 -2.87 -14.54 30.41
N SER A 513 -3.53 -15.69 30.27
CA SER A 513 -4.79 -15.83 29.54
C SER A 513 -5.78 -16.67 30.35
N ALA A 514 -7.06 -16.31 30.33
CA ALA A 514 -8.13 -17.13 30.90
C ALA A 514 -8.41 -18.39 30.07
N THR A 515 -7.99 -18.39 28.80
CA THR A 515 -8.12 -19.52 27.87
C THR A 515 -6.82 -20.32 27.80
N VAL A 516 -6.99 -21.63 27.61
CA VAL A 516 -5.89 -22.60 27.66
C VAL A 516 -5.05 -22.52 26.39
N SER A 517 -3.75 -22.30 26.56
CA SER A 517 -2.77 -22.51 25.50
C SER A 517 -2.37 -23.98 25.45
N THR A 518 -2.06 -24.51 24.27
CA THR A 518 -1.72 -25.94 24.09
C THR A 518 -0.36 -26.08 23.43
N ILE A 519 0.43 -27.02 23.93
CA ILE A 519 1.70 -27.44 23.32
C ILE A 519 1.62 -28.95 23.11
N GLU A 520 1.70 -29.37 21.86
CA GLU A 520 1.52 -30.75 21.46
C GLU A 520 2.67 -31.18 20.56
N SER A 521 3.27 -32.34 20.81
CA SER A 521 4.27 -32.93 19.92
C SER A 521 5.39 -31.98 19.52
N SER A 522 5.93 -31.25 20.49
CA SER A 522 6.97 -30.24 20.27
C SER A 522 8.19 -30.50 21.16
N THR A 523 9.35 -30.00 20.75
CA THR A 523 10.61 -30.13 21.47
C THR A 523 11.11 -28.74 21.87
N ILE A 524 11.21 -28.49 23.17
CA ILE A 524 11.76 -27.27 23.75
C ILE A 524 13.02 -27.70 24.50
N ALA A 525 14.20 -27.44 23.95
CA ALA A 525 15.44 -28.00 24.48
C ALA A 525 16.62 -27.04 24.45
N ASP A 526 17.49 -27.14 25.45
CA ASP A 526 18.75 -26.38 25.56
C ASP A 526 18.60 -24.87 25.32
N ASN A 527 17.51 -24.27 25.79
CA ASN A 527 17.37 -22.82 25.80
C ASN A 527 18.15 -22.27 27.01
N ASN A 528 19.46 -22.53 27.14
CA ASN A 528 20.34 -22.07 28.24
C ASN A 528 19.86 -22.46 29.68
N ASN A 529 20.57 -21.99 30.72
CA ASN A 529 20.36 -22.41 32.12
C ASN A 529 19.12 -21.79 32.81
N GLY A 530 18.12 -21.30 32.09
CA GLY A 530 16.89 -20.76 32.68
C GLY A 530 15.78 -21.78 32.85
N VAL A 531 14.53 -21.32 32.70
CA VAL A 531 13.35 -22.17 32.65
C VAL A 531 12.97 -22.47 31.20
N GLY A 532 12.73 -23.75 30.86
CA GLY A 532 12.27 -24.17 29.53
C GLY A 532 10.88 -23.60 29.20
N ILE A 533 9.89 -23.89 30.05
CA ILE A 533 8.54 -23.33 29.99
C ILE A 533 8.14 -22.79 31.36
N LEU A 534 7.92 -21.47 31.44
CA LEU A 534 7.41 -20.79 32.63
C LEU A 534 5.95 -20.37 32.42
N CYS A 535 5.04 -20.98 33.17
CA CYS A 535 3.64 -20.60 33.26
C CYS A 535 3.44 -19.71 34.48
N GLU A 536 3.75 -18.42 34.37
CA GLU A 536 3.59 -17.46 35.49
C GLU A 536 2.12 -17.18 35.79
N SER A 537 1.30 -17.10 34.74
CA SER A 537 -0.15 -17.13 34.88
C SER A 537 -0.85 -17.64 33.61
N GLY A 538 -2.15 -17.92 33.73
CA GLY A 538 -2.94 -18.63 32.73
C GLY A 538 -2.80 -20.15 32.83
N MET A 539 -3.10 -20.86 31.75
CA MET A 539 -3.02 -22.32 31.72
C MET A 539 -2.38 -22.81 30.42
N ILE A 540 -1.39 -23.68 30.53
CA ILE A 540 -0.79 -24.44 29.42
C ILE A 540 -1.13 -25.92 29.61
N ALA A 541 -1.71 -26.53 28.58
CA ALA A 541 -1.80 -27.97 28.44
C ALA A 541 -0.62 -28.48 27.59
N LEU A 542 0.15 -29.43 28.12
CA LEU A 542 1.35 -29.98 27.49
C LEU A 542 1.17 -31.49 27.26
N THR A 543 1.24 -31.92 26.01
CA THR A 543 1.06 -33.32 25.62
C THR A 543 2.09 -33.75 24.57
N ASN A 544 2.55 -35.00 24.61
CA ASN A 544 3.49 -35.57 23.62
C ASN A 544 4.75 -34.73 23.40
N SER A 545 5.20 -33.94 24.37
CA SER A 545 6.27 -32.96 24.13
C SER A 545 7.51 -33.27 24.94
N ILE A 546 8.67 -32.87 24.43
CA ILE A 546 9.96 -32.94 25.13
C ILE A 546 10.31 -31.55 25.64
N VAL A 547 10.58 -31.41 26.94
CA VAL A 547 11.17 -30.21 27.53
C VAL A 547 12.40 -30.61 28.31
N TRP A 548 13.59 -30.23 27.85
CA TRP A 548 14.83 -30.82 28.37
C TRP A 548 16.03 -29.87 28.34
N GLY A 549 17.00 -30.08 29.24
CA GLY A 549 18.30 -29.41 29.19
C GLY A 549 18.32 -28.01 29.83
N HIS A 550 17.32 -27.70 30.65
CA HIS A 550 17.23 -26.43 31.39
C HIS A 550 17.52 -26.65 32.89
N THR A 551 17.77 -25.58 33.64
CA THR A 551 17.85 -25.68 35.12
C THR A 551 16.52 -26.14 35.70
N THR A 552 15.43 -25.62 35.12
CA THR A 552 14.07 -26.08 35.38
C THR A 552 13.36 -26.23 34.04
N ASP A 553 12.87 -27.42 33.70
CA ASP A 553 12.17 -27.65 32.44
C ASP A 553 10.78 -27.00 32.48
N LEU A 554 10.00 -27.28 33.52
CA LEU A 554 8.66 -26.75 33.71
C LEU A 554 8.51 -26.01 35.04
N ALA A 555 7.96 -24.79 35.02
CA ALA A 555 7.66 -24.03 36.23
C ALA A 555 6.30 -23.33 36.15
N GLY A 556 5.63 -23.19 37.30
CA GLY A 556 4.35 -22.47 37.43
C GLY A 556 3.11 -23.20 36.89
N PHE A 557 3.25 -24.46 36.45
CA PHE A 557 2.13 -25.27 36.00
C PHE A 557 1.16 -25.59 37.15
N PRO A 558 -0.17 -25.66 36.88
CA PRO A 558 -1.15 -26.09 37.87
C PRO A 558 -0.84 -27.49 38.42
N ASN A 559 -0.98 -27.65 39.73
CA ASN A 559 -0.79 -28.92 40.41
C ASN A 559 -1.97 -29.26 41.34
N ASN A 560 -2.06 -30.52 41.76
CA ASN A 560 -3.14 -31.03 42.61
C ASN A 560 -2.94 -30.78 44.12
N GLY A 561 -2.06 -29.85 44.51
CA GLY A 561 -1.67 -29.62 45.91
C GLY A 561 -0.67 -30.64 46.47
N SER A 562 -0.29 -31.66 45.71
CA SER A 562 0.80 -32.62 46.02
C SER A 562 1.93 -32.57 44.99
N SER A 563 2.12 -31.41 44.34
CA SER A 563 3.14 -31.14 43.32
C SER A 563 3.01 -31.90 41.99
N LEU A 564 2.01 -32.79 41.82
CA LEU A 564 1.74 -33.44 40.55
C LEU A 564 1.02 -32.48 39.60
N LEU A 565 1.57 -32.32 38.39
CA LEU A 565 1.03 -31.42 37.38
C LEU A 565 -0.25 -31.99 36.77
N THR A 566 -1.30 -31.16 36.70
CA THR A 566 -2.63 -31.60 36.26
C THR A 566 -2.92 -31.34 34.78
N THR A 567 -2.08 -30.55 34.11
CA THR A 567 -2.25 -30.17 32.70
C THR A 567 -1.14 -30.72 31.80
N VAL A 568 -0.33 -31.64 32.32
CA VAL A 568 0.79 -32.26 31.61
C VAL A 568 0.55 -33.77 31.51
N SER A 569 0.71 -34.32 30.31
CA SER A 569 0.57 -35.76 30.05
C SER A 569 1.48 -36.22 28.92
N HIS A 570 1.85 -37.50 28.89
CA HIS A 570 2.60 -38.14 27.80
C HIS A 570 3.80 -37.32 27.31
N SER A 571 4.51 -36.66 28.23
CA SER A 571 5.58 -35.71 27.91
C SER A 571 6.85 -36.06 28.67
N LEU A 572 8.00 -35.69 28.11
CA LEU A 572 9.32 -36.01 28.65
C LEU A 572 9.98 -34.75 29.21
N PHE A 573 10.28 -34.73 30.51
CA PHE A 573 10.98 -33.63 31.21
C PHE A 573 11.63 -34.09 32.52
N ALA A 574 12.69 -33.43 32.97
CA ALA A 574 13.38 -33.75 34.22
C ALA A 574 12.74 -33.08 35.44
N THR A 575 12.23 -31.85 35.28
CA THR A 575 11.74 -31.03 36.42
C THR A 575 10.39 -30.36 36.14
N PRO A 576 9.46 -30.35 37.12
CA PRO A 576 9.62 -30.80 38.50
C PRO A 576 9.68 -32.33 38.63
N GLU A 577 10.36 -32.80 39.67
CA GLU A 577 10.50 -34.23 39.98
C GLU A 577 9.15 -34.87 40.36
N GLY A 578 9.08 -36.21 40.29
CA GLY A 578 7.91 -36.97 40.74
C GLY A 578 6.81 -37.17 39.70
N MET A 579 7.04 -36.75 38.45
CA MET A 579 6.13 -36.97 37.33
C MET A 579 6.44 -38.23 36.51
N GLU A 580 7.52 -38.96 36.81
CA GLU A 580 7.84 -40.20 36.12
C GLU A 580 6.69 -41.22 36.25
N TRP A 581 6.20 -41.73 35.12
CA TRP A 581 5.07 -42.66 35.00
C TRP A 581 3.70 -42.08 35.42
N VAL A 582 3.63 -40.79 35.75
CA VAL A 582 2.38 -40.10 36.06
C VAL A 582 1.79 -39.51 34.77
N ASN A 583 0.53 -39.82 34.47
CA ASN A 583 -0.16 -39.38 33.24
C ASN A 583 0.63 -39.70 31.95
N GLY A 584 1.42 -40.78 31.94
CA GLY A 584 2.27 -41.16 30.81
C GLY A 584 3.54 -40.31 30.65
N CYS A 585 3.88 -39.45 31.62
CA CYS A 585 5.10 -38.64 31.54
C CYS A 585 6.36 -39.45 31.86
N LEU A 586 7.48 -39.01 31.29
CA LEU A 586 8.79 -39.65 31.41
C LEU A 586 9.81 -38.64 31.93
N SER A 587 10.79 -39.10 32.70
CA SER A 587 11.82 -38.26 33.32
C SER A 587 13.22 -38.83 33.14
N GLN A 588 13.53 -39.19 31.88
CA GLN A 588 14.80 -39.79 31.48
C GLN A 588 15.39 -38.99 30.32
N ASP A 589 16.71 -39.05 30.16
CA ASP A 589 17.42 -38.36 29.07
C ASP A 589 16.77 -38.70 27.70
N PRO A 590 16.33 -37.69 26.91
CA PRO A 590 15.72 -37.89 25.61
C PRO A 590 16.63 -38.59 24.61
N HIS A 591 17.94 -38.65 24.85
CA HIS A 591 18.92 -39.24 23.93
C HIS A 591 18.79 -38.65 22.52
N PHE A 592 18.97 -37.34 22.41
CA PHE A 592 19.04 -36.68 21.11
C PHE A 592 20.28 -37.12 20.33
N VAL A 593 20.17 -37.14 19.00
CA VAL A 593 21.27 -37.57 18.11
C VAL A 593 22.50 -36.67 18.22
N ASP A 594 22.34 -35.34 18.07
CA ASP A 594 23.44 -34.38 18.20
C ASP A 594 22.94 -32.94 18.46
N PRO A 595 22.61 -32.60 19.72
CA PRO A 595 22.15 -31.26 20.09
C PRO A 595 23.13 -30.14 19.76
N ALA A 596 24.45 -30.41 19.77
CA ALA A 596 25.48 -29.39 19.59
C ALA A 596 25.41 -28.71 18.21
N ILE A 597 24.87 -29.41 17.21
CA ILE A 597 24.63 -28.88 15.85
C ILE A 597 23.14 -28.57 15.60
N GLY A 598 22.30 -28.63 16.62
CA GLY A 598 20.85 -28.41 16.52
C GLY A 598 20.06 -29.64 16.04
N ASN A 599 20.60 -30.86 16.16
CA ASN A 599 19.90 -32.08 15.78
C ASN A 599 19.23 -32.76 17.00
N TYR A 600 17.98 -32.35 17.24
CA TYR A 600 17.13 -32.81 18.35
C TYR A 600 16.25 -34.01 18.00
N ARG A 601 16.61 -34.79 16.99
CA ARG A 601 15.90 -36.05 16.69
C ARG A 601 16.14 -37.06 17.82
N PRO A 602 15.11 -37.81 18.26
CA PRO A 602 15.30 -38.95 19.15
C PRO A 602 16.23 -40.00 18.53
N ALA A 603 17.23 -40.46 19.27
CA ALA A 603 18.07 -41.57 18.82
C ALA A 603 17.30 -42.90 18.85
N THR A 604 17.64 -43.80 17.92
CA THR A 604 16.97 -45.10 17.76
C THR A 604 17.95 -46.27 17.74
N GLY A 605 19.24 -46.02 17.93
CA GLY A 605 20.30 -46.99 17.67
C GLY A 605 20.51 -47.32 16.19
N ARG A 606 19.73 -46.73 15.28
CA ARG A 606 19.85 -46.92 13.83
C ARG A 606 20.94 -46.01 13.27
N LYS A 607 21.54 -46.39 12.13
CA LYS A 607 22.57 -45.57 11.46
C LYS A 607 22.08 -44.14 11.14
N THR A 608 20.79 -43.97 10.86
CA THR A 608 20.16 -42.68 10.54
C THR A 608 19.84 -41.82 11.76
N ALA A 609 19.81 -42.42 12.96
CA ALA A 609 19.61 -41.74 14.24
C ALA A 609 20.39 -42.49 15.33
N PRO A 610 21.74 -42.37 15.31
CA PRO A 610 22.63 -43.14 16.17
C PRO A 610 22.54 -42.71 17.64
N GLY A 611 22.90 -43.62 18.54
CA GLY A 611 22.84 -43.41 19.99
C GLY A 611 22.01 -44.48 20.70
N PRO A 612 21.93 -44.43 22.05
CA PRO A 612 20.99 -45.26 22.80
C PRO A 612 19.54 -44.99 22.36
N LEU A 613 18.67 -46.00 22.46
CA LEU A 613 17.26 -45.85 22.11
C LEU A 613 16.63 -44.79 23.02
N SER A 614 16.04 -43.76 22.43
CA SER A 614 15.35 -42.70 23.15
C SER A 614 14.13 -43.23 23.89
N PRO A 615 13.89 -42.81 25.15
CA PRO A 615 12.64 -43.10 25.85
C PRO A 615 11.43 -42.39 25.22
N ALA A 616 11.63 -41.42 24.32
CA ALA A 616 10.56 -40.75 23.59
C ALA A 616 10.00 -41.58 22.42
N PHE A 617 10.70 -42.62 21.99
CA PHE A 617 10.31 -43.48 20.87
C PHE A 617 9.05 -44.32 21.22
N GLU A 618 8.02 -44.23 20.37
CA GLU A 618 6.72 -44.89 20.46
C GLU A 618 6.06 -44.77 21.87
N ALA A 619 6.26 -43.63 22.53
CA ALA A 619 5.86 -43.42 23.93
C ALA A 619 4.73 -42.40 24.12
N GLY A 620 4.27 -41.75 23.05
CA GLY A 620 3.21 -40.74 23.10
C GLY A 620 1.80 -41.32 23.06
N ILE A 621 0.81 -40.44 22.92
CA ILE A 621 -0.59 -40.77 22.68
C ILE A 621 -1.06 -40.19 21.34
N ASN A 622 -1.77 -40.99 20.54
CA ASN A 622 -2.31 -40.51 19.27
C ASN A 622 -3.44 -39.50 19.50
N LEU A 623 -3.20 -38.23 19.19
CA LEU A 623 -4.18 -37.15 19.29
C LEU A 623 -5.03 -37.07 18.01
N PRO A 624 -6.30 -36.60 18.09
CA PRO A 624 -7.21 -36.57 16.93
C PRO A 624 -6.65 -35.85 15.70
N TRP A 625 -5.88 -34.78 15.90
CA TRP A 625 -5.29 -33.99 14.82
C TRP A 625 -4.19 -34.73 14.03
N MET A 626 -3.66 -35.84 14.56
CA MET A 626 -2.50 -36.52 14.00
C MET A 626 -2.78 -37.41 12.78
N THR A 627 -4.05 -37.75 12.51
CA THR A 627 -4.45 -38.74 11.50
C THR A 627 -3.84 -38.49 10.11
N ASN A 628 -3.64 -37.23 9.73
CA ASN A 628 -2.99 -36.83 8.46
C ASN A 628 -1.87 -35.80 8.67
N ALA A 629 -1.40 -35.64 9.91
CA ALA A 629 -0.38 -34.66 10.22
C ALA A 629 1.03 -35.19 9.97
N ARG A 630 1.96 -34.25 9.82
CA ARG A 630 3.38 -34.54 9.69
C ARG A 630 4.16 -33.97 10.88
N ASP A 631 5.30 -34.57 11.16
CA ASP A 631 6.29 -34.04 12.08
C ASP A 631 7.12 -32.94 11.42
N LEU A 632 8.13 -32.45 12.14
CA LEU A 632 9.01 -31.38 11.65
C LEU A 632 9.93 -31.81 10.49
N ASP A 633 10.11 -33.11 10.25
CA ASP A 633 10.85 -33.67 9.11
C ASP A 633 9.96 -34.01 7.92
N GLY A 634 8.64 -33.84 8.06
CA GLY A 634 7.65 -34.24 7.07
C GLY A 634 7.26 -35.71 7.12
N ASN A 635 7.68 -36.49 8.12
CA ASN A 635 7.20 -37.86 8.35
C ASN A 635 5.76 -37.86 8.91
N ARG A 636 5.00 -38.95 8.71
CA ARG A 636 3.64 -39.06 9.26
C ARG A 636 3.70 -39.36 10.76
N ARG A 637 2.89 -38.67 11.58
CA ARG A 637 2.88 -38.85 13.05
C ARG A 637 2.20 -40.12 13.54
N ALA A 638 0.97 -40.38 13.14
CA ALA A 638 0.20 -41.52 13.65
C ALA A 638 0.32 -42.78 12.77
N VAL A 639 1.56 -43.23 12.48
CA VAL A 639 1.74 -44.52 11.78
C VAL A 639 1.45 -45.70 12.71
N ASN A 640 1.91 -45.62 13.97
CA ASN A 640 1.60 -46.54 15.08
C ASN A 640 1.28 -45.73 16.35
N ILE A 641 2.05 -45.89 17.42
CA ILE A 641 2.08 -44.97 18.57
C ILE A 641 3.03 -43.83 18.20
N VAL A 642 2.59 -42.60 18.36
CA VAL A 642 3.38 -41.40 18.06
C VAL A 642 4.61 -41.29 18.99
N ASP A 643 5.72 -40.82 18.45
CA ASP A 643 6.87 -40.42 19.28
C ASP A 643 6.55 -39.14 20.08
N ILE A 644 7.15 -39.02 21.26
CA ILE A 644 7.12 -37.77 22.03
C ILE A 644 8.10 -36.78 21.38
N GLY A 645 7.64 -35.55 21.11
CA GLY A 645 8.46 -34.45 20.60
C GLY A 645 8.16 -34.03 19.15
N ALA A 646 9.03 -33.16 18.63
CA ALA A 646 8.87 -32.53 17.32
C ALA A 646 9.09 -33.46 16.12
N TYR A 647 9.72 -34.62 16.34
CA TYR A 647 10.16 -35.55 15.30
C TYR A 647 9.61 -36.94 15.58
N GLU A 648 9.20 -37.64 14.54
CA GLU A 648 9.09 -39.10 14.51
C GLU A 648 10.44 -39.68 14.12
N ALA A 649 10.79 -40.80 14.75
CA ALA A 649 11.83 -41.67 14.28
C ALA A 649 11.51 -42.16 12.86
N PRO A 650 12.46 -42.08 11.92
CA PRO A 650 12.23 -42.55 10.56
C PRO A 650 11.92 -44.06 10.59
N PRO A 651 10.99 -44.55 9.75
CA PRO A 651 10.63 -45.96 9.71
C PRO A 651 11.85 -46.85 9.43
N ALA A 652 11.84 -48.08 9.95
CA ALA A 652 12.95 -49.01 9.74
C ALA A 652 13.17 -49.24 8.23
N PRO A 653 14.42 -49.25 7.72
CA PRO A 653 14.67 -49.55 6.32
C PRO A 653 14.21 -50.98 5.99
N GLY A 654 13.07 -51.12 5.30
CA GLY A 654 12.59 -52.39 4.74
C GLY A 654 11.18 -52.81 5.16
N SER A 655 10.20 -52.37 4.39
CA SER A 655 8.96 -53.11 4.08
C SER A 655 8.35 -52.51 2.81
N VAL A 656 9.07 -52.64 1.68
CA VAL A 656 8.45 -52.44 0.37
C VAL A 656 7.58 -53.68 0.10
N ILE A 657 6.28 -53.56 0.31
CA ILE A 657 5.32 -54.50 -0.29
C ILE A 657 5.20 -54.08 -1.76
N LEU A 658 5.84 -54.82 -2.64
CA LEU A 658 5.50 -54.85 -4.06
C LEU A 658 4.22 -55.68 -4.21
N LEU A 659 3.07 -55.01 -4.29
CA LEU A 659 1.88 -55.64 -4.87
C LEU A 659 2.02 -55.61 -6.39
N ARG A 660 1.97 -56.80 -7.00
CA ARG A 660 1.77 -56.96 -8.44
C ARG A 660 0.34 -56.66 -8.82
#